data_AF-E9T231-F1
#
_entry.id   AF-E9T231-F1
#
_cell.length_a   1.000
_cell.length_b   1.000
_cell.length_c   1.000
_cell.angle_alpha   90.00
_cell.angle_beta   90.00
_cell.angle_gamma   90.00
#
_symmetry.space_group_name_H-M   'P 1'
#
loop_
_entity.id
_entity.type
_entity.pdbx_description
1 polymer ?
#
loop_
_entity_poly.entity_id
_entity_poly.type
_entity_poly.pdbx_seq_one_letter_code
_entity_poly.pdbx_strand_id
1 'polypeptide(L)'
;MPDVVTVPAPGPEAGSPPPASRPRKADLRNARLIAVVTGLVGLLLALATPFLPVTQTAASVSWPENGVAANVEAPLMSQVPTSLSATIPCRAVAEMPEAGGILLATAPAQGEDAPVNAMFVRVSSESVDVLNRNVVIATAPREDVESGCSEISIASDVNGTTAEFVGLTDDDGKPLVGEMMFDYRPQVVGIFTDLAGKSVPGLQFSMDIDSRFSSSPTAVKLIAMIGAILATLISLVALHRLDGADGRRARRFLPSRWWKLTAVDGVVVGTLVGWHFFGANTADDGYLLTMARASEHSGYMANYFRWFGVPEAPFGWYYDVLALMAKISTASPWMRLPALLAAILCWMVISREVIPRLGRAVRHNRVALWTAGLVFLAFWLPYNNGLRPEPIVAVGALLTWCSIERAIGTRRLLPAAIAALVGAFTLAAAPTGLMCIAALLAGLRPITRLIVRRRHQVGTFSQLLPLAAAGTLVLVVVFADQTFSTVMEATRVRTIIGPNLEWFQDYQRYYFLFVQTTDGSLARRFAFLTMLLCLFTVLFVFLRRKRIPGVAAGPSWRLMGIVFGTMFFMMFNPTKWTHHFGAYAGIAGSLAALTAVVVSASALRSRRNRTMFLAGLLFVLALSFSGINGYWYVSSYGVPWFDKTVQLSGRESSTLFLVLFGLSVALVAWQYLREGYAPPPAKPGTAKGRRIRKFAAAPLTVVAGAMVLFEVLSMLKGAVSQYPAYSLGRSNVEALAGKTCGLAEDVLVESDPNDGALTPIADPANPLADPSDPLAGSKPVGFTPNGVPDDLTADYVEVKAGMGNTDGQSIGPSFETGSGSGTTGGVGALGVNGSTVKLPFGLGPARTPVLGSYQDGIQQSASVVSSWYQLPERSDDSPLVVLSAAGRIFSVDQISGQTNYGQSLVVEYGKRQADGTVDVQGTYVPRDIGPAPSWRNLRVPIDELPADTDVVRINASDPNLTGDQWLAFTPPRVPKLQSLGTVVGNERPVLLDWAVGLQFPCQRPFDHLNGVAEMPEYRILPDRPLAVSSTDTWQSLENGGPLGWTEMLSSATTIPTYLNHDWGRDWGSLERYDRHYPDAQPTTVETREVTRSGFWSPGTMRVYEP
;
A
#
# COMPACT_ATOMS: atom_id res chain seq x y z
N MET A 1 -3.43 55.31 73.62
CA MET A 1 -4.62 56.10 73.25
C MET A 1 -4.80 56.00 71.76
N PRO A 2 -6.03 55.75 71.28
CA PRO A 2 -6.33 55.35 69.92
C PRO A 2 -6.76 56.55 69.06
N ASP A 3 -6.61 56.44 67.75
CA ASP A 3 -7.45 57.20 66.82
C ASP A 3 -8.31 56.25 65.99
N VAL A 4 -9.60 56.49 66.14
CA VAL A 4 -10.71 55.81 65.50
C VAL A 4 -10.86 56.41 64.11
N VAL A 5 -10.78 55.59 63.07
CA VAL A 5 -11.29 55.95 61.74
C VAL A 5 -12.35 54.93 61.35
N THR A 6 -13.57 55.47 61.27
CA THR A 6 -14.84 54.93 60.81
C THR A 6 -14.77 53.89 59.68
N VAL A 7 -15.29 52.70 59.96
CA VAL A 7 -15.69 51.70 58.95
C VAL A 7 -17.06 52.13 58.36
N PRO A 8 -17.22 52.21 57.02
CA PRO A 8 -18.52 52.48 56.40
C PRO A 8 -19.47 51.28 56.51
N ALA A 9 -20.77 51.57 56.53
CA ALA A 9 -21.88 50.62 56.66
C ALA A 9 -21.80 49.41 55.69
N PRO A 10 -22.32 48.23 56.09
CA PRO A 10 -22.42 47.08 55.21
C PRO A 10 -23.35 47.41 54.03
N GLY A 11 -22.77 47.46 52.84
CA GLY A 11 -23.53 47.42 51.59
C GLY A 11 -24.35 46.13 51.48
N PRO A 12 -25.44 46.13 50.71
CA PRO A 12 -26.42 45.05 50.69
C PRO A 12 -25.75 43.71 50.38
N GLU A 13 -26.12 42.68 51.15
CA GLU A 13 -25.79 41.29 50.86
C GLU A 13 -26.02 41.04 49.37
N ALA A 14 -24.94 40.73 48.64
CA ALA A 14 -25.05 40.22 47.28
C ALA A 14 -25.90 38.96 47.35
N GLY A 15 -27.15 39.08 46.91
CA GLY A 15 -28.15 38.03 46.96
C GLY A 15 -27.56 36.71 46.48
N SER A 16 -27.78 35.68 47.29
CA SER A 16 -27.50 34.30 46.91
C SER A 16 -28.00 34.07 45.48
N PRO A 17 -27.19 33.55 44.54
CA PRO A 17 -27.67 33.27 43.19
C PRO A 17 -28.90 32.36 43.29
N PRO A 18 -29.95 32.60 42.50
CA PRO A 18 -31.21 31.88 42.65
C PRO A 18 -30.96 30.37 42.52
N PRO A 19 -31.68 29.53 43.30
CA PRO A 19 -31.53 28.09 43.21
C PRO A 19 -31.82 27.65 41.78
N ALA A 20 -30.89 26.89 41.18
CA ALA A 20 -31.06 26.34 39.85
C ALA A 20 -32.39 25.59 39.79
N SER A 21 -33.28 25.99 38.88
CA SER A 21 -34.59 25.39 38.67
C SER A 21 -34.45 23.88 38.55
N ARG A 22 -34.99 23.12 39.52
CA ARG A 22 -35.15 21.67 39.38
C ARG A 22 -35.94 21.43 38.08
N PRO A 23 -35.49 20.55 37.17
CA PRO A 23 -36.27 20.23 35.98
C PRO A 23 -37.67 19.77 36.42
N ARG A 24 -38.72 20.32 35.82
CA ARG A 24 -40.10 19.97 36.20
C ARG A 24 -40.30 18.48 35.89
N LYS A 25 -41.05 17.76 36.73
CA LYS A 25 -41.32 16.32 36.54
C LYS A 25 -41.87 16.01 35.13
N ALA A 26 -42.62 16.94 34.55
CA ALA A 26 -43.13 16.86 33.18
C ALA A 26 -42.02 16.84 32.11
N ASP A 27 -40.97 17.66 32.28
CA ASP A 27 -39.85 17.75 31.33
C ASP A 27 -39.04 16.44 31.28
N LEU A 28 -38.86 15.79 32.44
CA LEU A 28 -38.20 14.49 32.54
C LEU A 28 -39.05 13.36 31.92
N ARG A 29 -40.38 13.43 32.07
CA ARG A 29 -41.30 12.46 31.45
C ARG A 29 -41.26 12.57 29.91
N ASN A 30 -41.27 13.79 29.38
CA ASN A 30 -41.20 14.03 27.94
C ASN A 30 -39.83 13.63 27.38
N ALA A 31 -38.73 14.01 28.04
CA ALA A 31 -37.38 13.58 27.63
C ALA A 31 -37.23 12.05 27.64
N ARG A 32 -37.84 11.36 28.62
CA ARG A 32 -37.86 9.90 28.67
C ARG A 32 -38.60 9.30 27.49
N LEU A 33 -39.79 9.81 27.15
CA LEU A 33 -40.57 9.32 26.02
C LEU A 33 -39.82 9.53 24.70
N ILE A 34 -39.28 10.75 24.49
CA ILE A 34 -38.50 11.08 23.30
C ILE A 34 -37.30 10.15 23.16
N ALA A 35 -36.51 9.95 24.24
CA ALA A 35 -35.35 9.06 24.21
C ALA A 35 -35.71 7.61 23.83
N VAL A 36 -36.87 7.11 24.28
CA VAL A 36 -37.35 5.75 23.95
C VAL A 36 -37.80 5.68 22.49
N VAL A 37 -38.70 6.57 22.06
CA VAL A 37 -39.29 6.52 20.72
C VAL A 37 -38.22 6.77 19.66
N THR A 38 -37.46 7.86 19.79
CA THR A 38 -36.43 8.21 18.79
C THR A 38 -35.23 7.26 18.85
N GLY A 39 -34.90 6.72 20.02
CA GLY A 39 -33.87 5.67 20.13
C GLY A 39 -34.30 4.36 19.46
N LEU A 40 -35.57 3.95 19.62
CA LEU A 40 -36.09 2.74 18.94
C LEU A 40 -36.18 2.94 17.44
N VAL A 41 -36.72 4.08 16.98
CA VAL A 41 -36.81 4.39 15.55
C VAL A 41 -35.42 4.46 14.91
N GLY A 42 -34.46 5.14 15.55
CA GLY A 42 -33.08 5.23 15.06
C GLY A 42 -32.43 3.84 14.93
N LEU A 43 -32.62 2.99 15.94
CA LEU A 43 -32.12 1.60 15.93
C LEU A 43 -32.75 0.78 14.80
N LEU A 44 -34.08 0.79 14.65
CA LEU A 44 -34.77 -0.02 13.65
C LEU A 44 -34.44 0.43 12.22
N LEU A 45 -34.38 1.74 11.96
CA LEU A 45 -34.04 2.27 10.64
C LEU A 45 -32.57 1.96 10.27
N ALA A 46 -31.64 2.08 11.22
CA ALA A 46 -30.25 1.70 11.00
C ALA A 46 -30.10 0.20 10.67
N LEU A 47 -30.81 -0.67 11.39
CA LEU A 47 -30.80 -2.12 11.13
C LEU A 47 -31.49 -2.50 9.82
N ALA A 48 -32.48 -1.73 9.37
CA ALA A 48 -33.18 -1.99 8.10
C ALA A 48 -32.35 -1.56 6.87
N THR A 49 -31.46 -0.56 7.01
CA THR A 49 -30.72 0.06 5.89
C THR A 49 -30.05 -0.94 4.94
N PRO A 50 -29.37 -2.01 5.38
CA PRO A 50 -28.70 -2.98 4.50
C PRO A 50 -29.65 -3.74 3.56
N PHE A 51 -30.93 -3.82 3.93
CA PHE A 51 -31.94 -4.65 3.25
C PHE A 51 -32.89 -3.84 2.37
N LEU A 52 -32.80 -2.50 2.44
CA LEU A 52 -33.66 -1.62 1.65
C LEU A 52 -33.26 -1.63 0.17
N PRO A 53 -34.21 -1.39 -0.75
CA PRO A 53 -33.95 -1.43 -2.19
C PRO A 53 -32.93 -0.38 -2.66
N VAL A 54 -32.18 -0.75 -3.69
CA VAL A 54 -31.22 0.10 -4.41
C VAL A 54 -31.58 0.15 -5.89
N THR A 55 -31.16 1.22 -6.57
CA THR A 55 -31.22 1.32 -8.03
C THR A 55 -29.87 0.89 -8.58
N GLN A 56 -29.82 -0.25 -9.25
CA GLN A 56 -28.63 -0.78 -9.94
C GLN A 56 -28.61 -0.27 -11.37
N THR A 57 -27.45 0.19 -11.85
CA THR A 57 -27.21 0.42 -13.28
C THR A 57 -26.74 -0.89 -13.90
N ALA A 58 -27.67 -1.67 -14.46
CA ALA A 58 -27.34 -2.92 -15.13
C ALA A 58 -26.78 -2.64 -16.53
N ALA A 59 -25.65 -3.26 -16.86
CA ALA A 59 -24.93 -3.06 -18.12
C ALA A 59 -24.89 -4.32 -18.98
N SER A 60 -25.01 -4.16 -20.29
CA SER A 60 -24.90 -5.23 -21.29
C SER A 60 -24.15 -4.73 -22.52
N VAL A 61 -23.57 -5.67 -23.27
CA VAL A 61 -22.91 -5.41 -24.55
C VAL A 61 -23.56 -6.27 -25.62
N SER A 62 -23.85 -5.68 -26.77
CA SER A 62 -24.35 -6.37 -27.95
C SER A 62 -23.44 -6.10 -29.14
N TRP A 63 -23.10 -7.15 -29.88
CA TRP A 63 -22.20 -7.08 -31.03
C TRP A 63 -22.72 -7.99 -32.16
N PRO A 64 -22.59 -7.62 -33.44
CA PRO A 64 -21.95 -6.40 -33.95
C PRO A 64 -22.86 -5.16 -33.92
N GLU A 65 -22.34 -4.00 -33.49
CA GLU A 65 -23.14 -2.77 -33.25
C GLU A 65 -23.82 -2.20 -34.50
N ASN A 66 -23.13 -2.24 -35.65
CA ASN A 66 -23.62 -1.68 -36.92
C ASN A 66 -23.82 -2.78 -37.98
N GLY A 67 -24.01 -4.03 -37.55
CA GLY A 67 -24.08 -5.19 -38.44
C GLY A 67 -22.76 -5.56 -39.12
N VAL A 68 -21.66 -4.86 -38.80
CA VAL A 68 -20.30 -5.12 -39.29
C VAL A 68 -19.49 -5.73 -38.17
N ALA A 69 -18.89 -6.89 -38.43
CA ALA A 69 -18.01 -7.59 -37.50
C ALA A 69 -16.72 -6.78 -37.35
N ALA A 70 -16.61 -5.98 -36.29
CA ALA A 70 -15.41 -5.19 -35.97
C ALA A 70 -14.82 -5.65 -34.63
N ASN A 71 -13.50 -5.55 -34.49
CA ASN A 71 -12.84 -5.86 -33.23
C ASN A 71 -13.13 -4.75 -32.20
N VAL A 72 -13.59 -5.14 -31.02
CA VAL A 72 -13.94 -4.20 -29.94
C VAL A 72 -13.32 -4.62 -28.61
N GLU A 73 -12.96 -3.65 -27.79
CA GLU A 73 -12.40 -3.86 -26.45
C GLU A 73 -13.47 -3.64 -25.38
N ALA A 74 -13.50 -4.53 -24.38
CA ALA A 74 -14.42 -4.50 -23.25
C ALA A 74 -13.80 -5.20 -22.02
N PRO A 75 -12.65 -4.74 -21.49
CA PRO A 75 -11.98 -5.40 -20.38
C PRO A 75 -12.87 -5.37 -19.13
N LEU A 76 -13.35 -6.54 -18.71
CA LEU A 76 -14.23 -6.65 -17.54
C LEU A 76 -13.42 -6.63 -16.25
N MET A 77 -13.76 -5.75 -15.31
CA MET A 77 -13.15 -5.70 -13.96
C MET A 77 -13.42 -7.00 -13.17
N SER A 78 -14.58 -7.62 -13.39
CA SER A 78 -14.92 -8.93 -12.83
C SER A 78 -14.29 -10.10 -13.59
N GLN A 79 -13.53 -9.83 -14.65
CA GLN A 79 -12.99 -10.74 -15.67
C GLN A 79 -14.03 -11.51 -16.50
N VAL A 80 -15.14 -11.94 -15.90
CA VAL A 80 -16.23 -12.67 -16.56
C VAL A 80 -17.57 -11.93 -16.49
N PRO A 81 -18.45 -12.12 -17.48
CA PRO A 81 -19.83 -11.61 -17.44
C PRO A 81 -20.73 -12.45 -16.52
N THR A 82 -21.95 -11.98 -16.23
CA THR A 82 -22.97 -12.81 -15.56
C THR A 82 -23.55 -13.87 -16.49
N SER A 83 -23.72 -13.52 -17.76
CA SER A 83 -24.20 -14.39 -18.82
C SER A 83 -23.60 -13.93 -20.16
N LEU A 84 -23.40 -14.88 -21.06
CA LEU A 84 -22.92 -14.66 -22.41
C LEU A 84 -23.69 -15.57 -23.36
N SER A 85 -24.04 -15.04 -24.53
CA SER A 85 -24.67 -15.78 -25.62
C SER A 85 -24.08 -15.34 -26.95
N ALA A 86 -23.83 -16.29 -27.84
CA ALA A 86 -23.37 -16.01 -29.19
C ALA A 86 -24.08 -16.92 -30.19
N THR A 87 -24.51 -16.35 -31.30
CA THR A 87 -25.12 -17.04 -32.44
C THR A 87 -24.31 -16.69 -33.67
N ILE A 88 -23.61 -17.67 -34.23
CA ILE A 88 -22.74 -17.50 -35.40
C ILE A 88 -23.34 -18.30 -36.56
N PRO A 89 -23.88 -17.64 -37.60
CA PRO A 89 -24.39 -18.34 -38.77
C PRO A 89 -23.30 -19.21 -39.40
N CYS A 90 -23.60 -20.47 -39.70
CA CYS A 90 -22.58 -21.40 -40.20
C CYS A 90 -22.02 -21.00 -41.58
N ARG A 91 -22.76 -20.19 -42.35
CA ARG A 91 -22.24 -19.52 -43.56
C ARG A 91 -21.03 -18.60 -43.32
N ALA A 92 -20.81 -18.14 -42.09
CA ALA A 92 -19.64 -17.34 -41.74
C ALA A 92 -18.34 -18.13 -41.85
N VAL A 93 -18.41 -19.46 -41.72
CA VAL A 93 -17.26 -20.36 -41.91
C VAL A 93 -16.75 -20.31 -43.36
N ALA A 94 -17.67 -20.26 -44.33
CA ALA A 94 -17.32 -20.15 -45.75
C ALA A 94 -16.67 -18.80 -46.12
N GLU A 95 -16.82 -17.77 -45.27
CA GLU A 95 -16.17 -16.47 -45.44
C GLU A 95 -14.72 -16.46 -44.94
N MET A 96 -14.26 -17.54 -44.28
CA MET A 96 -12.90 -17.69 -43.77
C MET A 96 -11.95 -18.24 -44.84
N PRO A 97 -10.66 -17.85 -44.82
CA PRO A 97 -9.65 -18.44 -45.70
C PRO A 97 -9.59 -19.98 -45.57
N GLU A 98 -9.02 -20.64 -46.59
CA GLU A 98 -8.82 -22.10 -46.59
C GLU A 98 -7.94 -22.55 -45.41
N ALA A 99 -6.93 -21.75 -45.05
CA ALA A 99 -6.08 -21.98 -43.87
C ALA A 99 -6.82 -21.84 -42.53
N GLY A 100 -8.04 -21.29 -42.51
CA GLY A 100 -8.83 -21.05 -41.31
C GLY A 100 -8.55 -19.70 -40.64
N GLY A 101 -8.86 -19.61 -39.35
CA GLY A 101 -8.71 -18.42 -38.51
C GLY A 101 -9.70 -18.41 -37.34
N ILE A 102 -9.94 -17.24 -36.76
CA ILE A 102 -10.81 -17.04 -35.61
C ILE A 102 -12.13 -16.40 -36.05
N LEU A 103 -13.25 -17.12 -35.90
CA LEU A 103 -14.58 -16.55 -36.15
C LEU A 103 -15.01 -15.61 -35.04
N LEU A 104 -14.73 -15.99 -33.80
CA LEU A 104 -15.03 -15.21 -32.61
C LEU A 104 -14.07 -15.59 -31.49
N ALA A 105 -13.52 -14.62 -30.80
CA ALA A 105 -12.77 -14.82 -29.57
C ALA A 105 -13.09 -13.74 -28.54
N THR A 106 -13.10 -14.11 -27.27
CA THR A 106 -13.32 -13.15 -26.16
C THR A 106 -12.03 -12.49 -25.66
N ALA A 107 -10.89 -12.86 -26.27
CA ALA A 107 -9.56 -12.31 -26.06
C ALA A 107 -8.69 -12.45 -27.33
N PRO A 108 -7.66 -11.61 -27.52
CA PRO A 108 -6.65 -11.81 -28.56
C PRO A 108 -5.94 -13.16 -28.38
N ALA A 109 -5.75 -13.92 -29.45
CA ALA A 109 -5.06 -15.21 -29.37
C ALA A 109 -3.56 -15.10 -29.03
N GLN A 110 -2.97 -13.92 -29.24
CA GLN A 110 -1.58 -13.60 -28.90
C GLN A 110 -1.41 -13.20 -27.43
N GLY A 111 -2.51 -12.93 -26.72
CA GLY A 111 -2.48 -12.47 -25.34
C GLY A 111 -1.95 -13.52 -24.37
N GLU A 112 -1.34 -13.06 -23.28
CA GLU A 112 -0.83 -13.92 -22.23
C GLU A 112 -1.95 -14.75 -21.60
N ASP A 113 -1.75 -16.07 -21.52
CA ASP A 113 -2.73 -17.04 -21.01
C ASP A 113 -4.15 -16.94 -21.59
N ALA A 114 -4.32 -16.33 -22.77
CA ALA A 114 -5.63 -16.18 -23.40
C ALA A 114 -6.30 -17.53 -23.67
N PRO A 115 -5.63 -18.56 -24.26
CA PRO A 115 -6.25 -19.87 -24.51
C PRO A 115 -6.82 -20.56 -23.27
N VAL A 116 -6.20 -20.38 -22.09
CA VAL A 116 -6.61 -21.05 -20.83
C VAL A 116 -7.70 -20.30 -20.07
N ASN A 117 -8.01 -19.06 -20.45
CA ASN A 117 -9.00 -18.21 -19.74
C ASN A 117 -10.19 -17.77 -20.60
N ALA A 118 -9.99 -17.58 -21.90
CA ALA A 118 -10.99 -17.05 -22.82
C ALA A 118 -11.69 -18.14 -23.66
N MET A 119 -12.67 -17.72 -24.45
CA MET A 119 -13.38 -18.55 -25.42
C MET A 119 -12.92 -18.23 -26.84
N PHE A 120 -12.80 -19.26 -27.67
CA PHE A 120 -12.40 -19.18 -29.07
C PHE A 120 -13.28 -20.08 -29.94
N VAL A 121 -13.81 -19.53 -31.03
CA VAL A 121 -14.43 -20.29 -32.12
C VAL A 121 -13.43 -20.30 -33.26
N ARG A 122 -12.69 -21.40 -33.38
CA ARG A 122 -11.58 -21.55 -34.32
C ARG A 122 -12.03 -22.36 -35.53
N VAL A 123 -11.67 -21.89 -36.71
CA VAL A 123 -11.81 -22.62 -37.97
C VAL A 123 -10.43 -23.04 -38.40
N SER A 124 -10.25 -24.32 -38.72
CA SER A 124 -9.05 -24.85 -39.38
C SER A 124 -9.37 -25.22 -40.83
N SER A 125 -8.45 -25.87 -41.53
CA SER A 125 -8.74 -26.47 -42.85
C SER A 125 -9.68 -27.67 -42.74
N GLU A 126 -9.76 -28.33 -41.58
CA GLU A 126 -10.45 -29.62 -41.42
C GLU A 126 -11.66 -29.53 -40.47
N SER A 127 -11.64 -28.66 -39.47
CA SER A 127 -12.64 -28.61 -38.40
C SER A 127 -13.01 -27.18 -37.99
N VAL A 128 -14.18 -27.06 -37.36
CA VAL A 128 -14.58 -25.90 -36.57
C VAL A 128 -14.69 -26.32 -35.11
N ASP A 129 -13.94 -25.65 -34.24
CA ASP A 129 -13.83 -25.97 -32.82
C ASP A 129 -14.37 -24.80 -31.98
N VAL A 130 -15.25 -25.09 -31.03
CA VAL A 130 -15.63 -24.14 -29.96
C VAL A 130 -14.84 -24.52 -28.72
N LEU A 131 -13.85 -23.69 -28.38
CA LEU A 131 -12.99 -23.86 -27.21
C LEU A 131 -13.34 -22.84 -26.13
N ASN A 132 -13.25 -23.26 -24.88
CA ASN A 132 -13.37 -22.38 -23.73
C ASN A 132 -12.40 -22.84 -22.65
N ARG A 133 -11.56 -21.92 -22.15
CA ARG A 133 -10.57 -22.22 -21.11
C ARG A 133 -9.72 -23.46 -21.41
N ASN A 134 -9.23 -23.54 -22.65
CA ASN A 134 -8.40 -24.62 -23.21
C ASN A 134 -9.09 -26.01 -23.25
N VAL A 135 -10.41 -26.05 -23.19
CA VAL A 135 -11.22 -27.27 -23.36
C VAL A 135 -12.09 -27.11 -24.60
N VAL A 136 -12.10 -28.13 -25.47
CA VAL A 136 -13.02 -28.18 -26.62
C VAL A 136 -14.41 -28.57 -26.11
N ILE A 137 -15.39 -27.68 -26.29
CA ILE A 137 -16.78 -27.93 -25.92
C ILE A 137 -17.45 -28.76 -27.01
N ALA A 138 -17.36 -28.29 -28.25
CA ALA A 138 -17.93 -28.94 -29.42
C ALA A 138 -16.98 -28.77 -30.62
N THR A 139 -16.94 -29.78 -31.49
CA THR A 139 -16.15 -29.77 -32.73
C THR A 139 -16.94 -30.45 -33.84
N ALA A 140 -16.77 -29.98 -35.08
CA ALA A 140 -17.42 -30.52 -36.26
C ALA A 140 -16.49 -30.41 -37.48
N PRO A 141 -16.52 -31.36 -38.44
CA PRO A 141 -15.80 -31.23 -39.70
C PRO A 141 -16.23 -29.97 -40.46
N ARG A 142 -15.27 -29.22 -41.02
CA ARG A 142 -15.54 -27.95 -41.70
C ARG A 142 -16.53 -28.12 -42.86
N GLU A 143 -16.41 -29.20 -43.61
CA GLU A 143 -17.30 -29.53 -44.73
C GLU A 143 -18.76 -29.71 -44.30
N ASP A 144 -18.99 -30.34 -43.14
CA ASP A 144 -20.33 -30.56 -42.59
C ASP A 144 -20.92 -29.25 -42.08
N VAL A 145 -20.10 -28.39 -41.47
CA VAL A 145 -20.53 -27.07 -41.01
C VAL A 145 -20.90 -26.17 -42.19
N GLU A 146 -20.16 -26.22 -43.30
CA GLU A 146 -20.46 -25.41 -44.48
C GLU A 146 -21.72 -25.89 -45.25
N SER A 147 -22.07 -27.18 -45.18
CA SER A 147 -23.13 -27.78 -45.99
C SER A 147 -24.43 -28.11 -45.24
N GLY A 148 -24.35 -28.44 -43.94
CA GLY A 148 -25.47 -28.96 -43.16
C GLY A 148 -25.80 -28.17 -41.88
N CYS A 149 -24.89 -27.31 -41.40
CA CYS A 149 -25.14 -26.49 -40.21
C CYS A 149 -25.91 -25.20 -40.54
N SER A 150 -26.85 -24.83 -39.66
CA SER A 150 -27.55 -23.54 -39.72
C SER A 150 -26.82 -22.44 -38.93
N GLU A 151 -26.53 -22.69 -37.66
CA GLU A 151 -25.82 -21.76 -36.76
C GLU A 151 -25.04 -22.51 -35.67
N ILE A 152 -23.99 -21.86 -35.17
CA ILE A 152 -23.28 -22.23 -33.96
C ILE A 152 -23.89 -21.42 -32.82
N SER A 153 -24.59 -22.10 -31.90
CA SER A 153 -25.23 -21.48 -30.74
C SER A 153 -24.40 -21.73 -29.50
N ILE A 154 -24.03 -20.67 -28.78
CA ILE A 154 -23.21 -20.71 -27.57
C ILE A 154 -23.96 -19.99 -26.46
N ALA A 155 -24.03 -20.61 -25.28
CA ALA A 155 -24.54 -19.98 -24.06
C ALA A 155 -23.61 -20.28 -22.89
N SER A 156 -23.35 -19.28 -22.05
CA SER A 156 -22.50 -19.42 -20.87
C SER A 156 -23.07 -18.62 -19.70
N ASP A 157 -23.32 -19.27 -18.58
CA ASP A 157 -23.78 -18.64 -17.35
C ASP A 157 -23.13 -19.30 -16.11
N VAL A 158 -23.61 -18.98 -14.90
CA VAL A 158 -23.07 -19.53 -13.66
C VAL A 158 -23.26 -21.05 -13.51
N ASN A 159 -24.15 -21.68 -14.29
CA ASN A 159 -24.46 -23.10 -14.20
C ASN A 159 -23.64 -23.95 -15.17
N GLY A 160 -23.27 -23.40 -16.33
CA GLY A 160 -22.55 -24.14 -17.37
C GLY A 160 -22.25 -23.31 -18.61
N THR A 161 -21.49 -23.91 -19.52
CA THR A 161 -21.27 -23.38 -20.88
C THR A 161 -21.64 -24.45 -21.90
N THR A 162 -22.54 -24.14 -22.82
CA THR A 162 -23.00 -25.02 -23.89
C THR A 162 -22.62 -24.46 -25.26
N ALA A 163 -22.33 -25.36 -26.20
CA ALA A 163 -22.13 -25.04 -27.61
C ALA A 163 -22.80 -26.10 -28.50
N GLU A 164 -23.58 -25.68 -29.47
CA GLU A 164 -24.31 -26.54 -30.39
C GLU A 164 -24.07 -26.13 -31.84
N PHE A 165 -23.78 -27.11 -32.71
CA PHE A 165 -23.83 -26.94 -34.17
C PHE A 165 -25.22 -27.30 -34.68
N VAL A 166 -26.12 -26.32 -34.72
CA VAL A 166 -27.54 -26.54 -34.97
C VAL A 166 -27.77 -27.07 -36.39
N GLY A 167 -28.36 -28.26 -36.48
CA GLY A 167 -28.63 -28.96 -37.75
C GLY A 167 -27.69 -30.14 -38.01
N LEU A 168 -26.57 -30.23 -37.29
CA LEU A 168 -25.68 -31.40 -37.33
C LEU A 168 -26.05 -32.41 -36.24
N THR A 169 -25.76 -33.68 -36.51
CA THR A 169 -25.92 -34.77 -35.56
C THR A 169 -24.64 -35.57 -35.42
N ASP A 170 -24.43 -36.16 -34.25
CA ASP A 170 -23.35 -37.11 -34.00
C ASP A 170 -23.62 -38.48 -34.65
N ASP A 171 -22.66 -39.41 -34.50
CA ASP A 171 -22.75 -40.78 -35.03
C ASP A 171 -23.95 -41.58 -34.46
N ASP A 172 -24.47 -41.19 -33.29
CA ASP A 172 -25.65 -41.79 -32.65
C ASP A 172 -26.97 -41.16 -33.16
N GLY A 173 -26.91 -40.17 -34.04
CA GLY A 173 -28.06 -39.42 -34.56
C GLY A 173 -28.64 -38.39 -33.57
N LYS A 174 -27.91 -38.01 -32.53
CA LYS A 174 -28.29 -36.95 -31.58
C LYS A 174 -27.75 -35.61 -32.05
N PRO A 175 -28.36 -34.47 -31.66
CA PRO A 175 -27.82 -33.15 -31.98
C PRO A 175 -26.36 -33.01 -31.53
N LEU A 176 -25.52 -32.39 -32.38
CA LEU A 176 -24.11 -32.16 -32.07
C LEU A 176 -23.96 -31.00 -31.08
N VAL A 177 -24.08 -31.32 -29.78
CA VAL A 177 -24.01 -30.39 -28.66
C VAL A 177 -22.96 -30.83 -27.64
N GLY A 178 -22.22 -29.86 -27.11
CA GLY A 178 -21.29 -30.04 -26.01
C GLY A 178 -21.60 -29.13 -24.82
N GLU A 179 -21.24 -29.56 -23.62
CA GLU A 179 -21.47 -28.82 -22.39
C GLU A 179 -20.28 -28.96 -21.42
N MET A 180 -19.92 -27.85 -20.79
CA MET A 180 -19.09 -27.79 -19.58
C MET A 180 -20.00 -27.51 -18.39
N MET A 181 -20.24 -28.54 -17.58
CA MET A 181 -20.96 -28.42 -16.31
C MET A 181 -20.15 -27.54 -15.34
N PHE A 182 -20.80 -26.76 -14.48
CA PHE A 182 -20.21 -25.79 -13.54
C PHE A 182 -19.80 -24.45 -14.16
N ASP A 183 -19.43 -23.50 -13.29
CA ASP A 183 -19.00 -22.18 -13.71
C ASP A 183 -17.66 -22.27 -14.45
N TYR A 184 -17.73 -22.31 -15.78
CA TYR A 184 -16.59 -22.20 -16.72
C TYR A 184 -16.71 -20.96 -17.61
N ARG A 185 -17.45 -19.93 -17.18
CA ARG A 185 -17.61 -18.68 -17.94
C ARG A 185 -16.28 -18.15 -18.47
N PRO A 186 -16.20 -17.77 -19.75
CA PRO A 186 -14.98 -17.26 -20.34
C PRO A 186 -14.65 -15.89 -19.75
N GLN A 187 -13.35 -15.63 -19.63
CA GLN A 187 -12.86 -14.28 -19.47
C GLN A 187 -13.13 -13.49 -20.75
N VAL A 188 -13.62 -12.27 -20.59
CA VAL A 188 -13.91 -11.35 -21.71
C VAL A 188 -13.09 -10.09 -21.53
N VAL A 189 -12.21 -9.83 -22.50
CA VAL A 189 -11.48 -8.56 -22.63
C VAL A 189 -11.90 -7.76 -23.85
N GLY A 190 -12.69 -8.37 -24.73
CA GLY A 190 -13.24 -7.78 -25.94
C GLY A 190 -13.94 -8.84 -26.79
N ILE A 191 -14.33 -8.47 -28.01
CA ILE A 191 -14.77 -9.41 -29.04
C ILE A 191 -13.86 -9.23 -30.26
N PHE A 192 -13.15 -10.30 -30.61
CA PHE A 192 -12.16 -10.33 -31.67
C PHE A 192 -12.55 -11.35 -32.75
N THR A 193 -12.30 -11.02 -34.01
CA THR A 193 -12.65 -11.84 -35.16
C THR A 193 -11.76 -11.53 -36.36
N ASP A 194 -11.47 -12.55 -37.16
CA ASP A 194 -10.79 -12.41 -38.46
C ASP A 194 -11.78 -12.12 -39.60
N LEU A 195 -13.09 -12.06 -39.31
CA LEU A 195 -14.12 -11.54 -40.23
C LEU A 195 -14.11 -10.01 -40.35
N ALA A 196 -13.12 -9.35 -39.74
CA ALA A 196 -13.07 -7.90 -39.52
C ALA A 196 -13.48 -7.08 -40.75
N GLY A 197 -14.52 -6.24 -40.58
CA GLY A 197 -15.06 -5.36 -41.62
C GLY A 197 -16.15 -5.99 -42.51
N LYS A 198 -16.47 -7.29 -42.35
CA LYS A 198 -17.56 -7.94 -43.09
C LYS A 198 -18.90 -7.79 -42.39
N SER A 199 -19.97 -7.67 -43.17
CA SER A 199 -21.35 -7.75 -42.68
C SER A 199 -21.87 -9.17 -42.83
N VAL A 200 -22.12 -9.86 -41.72
CA VAL A 200 -22.61 -11.24 -41.68
C VAL A 200 -23.99 -11.26 -41.02
N PRO A 201 -25.10 -11.27 -41.78
CA PRO A 201 -26.42 -11.21 -41.16
C PRO A 201 -26.69 -12.45 -40.29
N GLY A 202 -27.31 -12.26 -39.13
CA GLY A 202 -27.56 -13.33 -38.16
C GLY A 202 -26.41 -13.57 -37.16
N LEU A 203 -25.23 -12.96 -37.39
CA LEU A 203 -24.16 -12.94 -36.39
C LEU A 203 -24.58 -12.07 -35.21
N GLN A 204 -24.62 -12.66 -34.02
CA GLN A 204 -25.01 -11.99 -32.79
C GLN A 204 -24.15 -12.47 -31.63
N PHE A 205 -23.75 -11.54 -30.78
CA PHE A 205 -23.11 -11.77 -29.51
C PHE A 205 -23.75 -10.82 -28.50
N SER A 206 -24.11 -11.34 -27.33
CA SER A 206 -24.62 -10.53 -26.24
C SER A 206 -24.07 -11.03 -24.91
N MET A 207 -23.66 -10.11 -24.05
CA MET A 207 -23.28 -10.43 -22.67
C MET A 207 -23.88 -9.44 -21.68
N ASP A 208 -24.26 -9.93 -20.51
CA ASP A 208 -24.62 -9.10 -19.36
C ASP A 208 -23.38 -8.92 -18.47
N ILE A 209 -22.96 -7.68 -18.27
CA ILE A 209 -21.78 -7.33 -17.47
C ILE A 209 -22.15 -7.39 -15.98
N ASP A 210 -21.23 -7.92 -15.16
CA ASP A 210 -21.40 -7.94 -13.70
C ASP A 210 -21.21 -6.54 -13.08
N SER A 211 -22.27 -5.75 -13.17
CA SER A 211 -22.39 -4.38 -12.64
C SER A 211 -23.09 -4.36 -11.27
N ARG A 212 -23.02 -5.45 -10.49
CA ARG A 212 -23.77 -5.61 -9.22
C ARG A 212 -23.45 -4.54 -8.17
N PHE A 213 -22.27 -3.95 -8.22
CA PHE A 213 -21.79 -2.94 -7.25
C PHE A 213 -22.10 -1.50 -7.66
N SER A 214 -22.39 -1.26 -8.94
CA SER A 214 -22.78 0.04 -9.50
C SER A 214 -24.24 0.34 -9.13
N SER A 215 -24.44 0.86 -7.92
CA SER A 215 -25.79 1.10 -7.37
C SER A 215 -25.89 2.42 -6.62
N SER A 216 -27.11 2.96 -6.55
CA SER A 216 -27.45 4.16 -5.78
C SER A 216 -28.63 3.89 -4.84
N PRO A 217 -28.71 4.57 -3.69
CA PRO A 217 -29.82 4.39 -2.77
C PRO A 217 -31.13 4.90 -3.35
N THR A 218 -32.20 4.09 -3.29
CA THR A 218 -33.55 4.56 -3.61
C THR A 218 -34.01 5.65 -2.64
N ALA A 219 -35.07 6.40 -3.00
CA ALA A 219 -35.67 7.40 -2.10
C ALA A 219 -36.09 6.80 -0.74
N VAL A 220 -36.57 5.55 -0.71
CA VAL A 220 -36.94 4.85 0.53
C VAL A 220 -35.71 4.62 1.41
N LYS A 221 -34.61 4.12 0.81
CA LYS A 221 -33.35 3.92 1.52
C LYS A 221 -32.80 5.24 2.04
N LEU A 222 -32.80 6.29 1.23
CA LEU A 222 -32.33 7.63 1.62
C LEU A 222 -33.13 8.22 2.79
N ILE A 223 -34.47 8.15 2.74
CA ILE A 223 -35.33 8.64 3.83
C ILE A 223 -35.09 7.86 5.13
N ALA A 224 -34.92 6.53 5.05
CA ALA A 224 -34.60 5.71 6.21
C ALA A 224 -33.24 6.06 6.83
N MET A 225 -32.22 6.29 6.00
CA MET A 225 -30.89 6.73 6.45
C MET A 225 -30.94 8.09 7.16
N ILE A 226 -31.58 9.09 6.54
CA ILE A 226 -31.76 10.42 7.15
C ILE A 226 -32.56 10.31 8.46
N GLY A 227 -33.64 9.52 8.45
CA GLY A 227 -34.47 9.25 9.63
C GLY A 227 -33.67 8.62 10.77
N ALA A 228 -32.80 7.64 10.47
CA ALA A 228 -31.94 6.99 11.46
C ALA A 228 -30.97 7.97 12.12
N ILE A 229 -30.34 8.85 11.32
CA ILE A 229 -29.42 9.89 11.81
C ILE A 229 -30.16 10.88 12.70
N LEU A 230 -31.25 11.47 12.22
CA LEU A 230 -32.01 12.48 12.97
C LEU A 230 -32.59 11.90 14.27
N ALA A 231 -33.19 10.71 14.21
CA ALA A 231 -33.74 10.04 15.38
C ALA A 231 -32.66 9.72 16.42
N THR A 232 -31.48 9.26 15.97
CA THR A 232 -30.34 9.01 16.87
C THR A 232 -29.86 10.31 17.53
N LEU A 233 -29.67 11.39 16.77
CA LEU A 233 -29.28 12.70 17.32
C LEU A 233 -30.27 13.22 18.36
N ILE A 234 -31.57 13.15 18.07
CA ILE A 234 -32.64 13.55 19.00
C ILE A 234 -32.60 12.67 20.26
N SER A 235 -32.38 11.37 20.11
CA SER A 235 -32.29 10.45 21.25
C SER A 235 -31.10 10.77 22.17
N LEU A 236 -29.96 11.19 21.60
CA LEU A 236 -28.77 11.60 22.35
C LEU A 236 -29.00 12.93 23.08
N VAL A 237 -29.69 13.89 22.46
CA VAL A 237 -30.09 15.14 23.11
C VAL A 237 -31.06 14.85 24.27
N ALA A 238 -32.02 13.96 24.07
CA ALA A 238 -32.94 13.53 25.13
C ALA A 238 -32.19 12.81 26.27
N LEU A 239 -31.21 11.95 25.95
CA LEU A 239 -30.34 11.30 26.93
C LEU A 239 -29.53 12.34 27.73
N HIS A 240 -29.02 13.39 27.08
CA HIS A 240 -28.36 14.51 27.75
C HIS A 240 -29.26 15.21 28.78
N ARG A 241 -30.53 15.45 28.41
CA ARG A 241 -31.52 16.06 29.32
C ARG A 241 -31.82 15.14 30.51
N LEU A 242 -32.01 13.84 30.28
CA LEU A 242 -32.19 12.83 31.33
C LEU A 242 -30.97 12.74 32.25
N ASP A 243 -29.78 12.96 31.69
CA ASP A 243 -28.54 12.99 32.44
C ASP A 243 -28.54 14.09 33.51
N GLY A 244 -29.27 15.20 33.32
CA GLY A 244 -29.42 16.29 34.27
C GLY A 244 -30.36 16.03 35.47
N ALA A 245 -31.00 14.86 35.56
CA ALA A 245 -32.01 14.56 36.58
C ALA A 245 -31.50 14.62 38.04
N ASP A 246 -30.18 14.51 38.27
CA ASP A 246 -29.57 14.60 39.60
C ASP A 246 -29.25 16.04 40.07
N GLY A 247 -29.65 17.06 39.30
CA GLY A 247 -29.48 18.47 39.64
C GLY A 247 -28.05 19.01 39.58
N ARG A 248 -27.08 18.20 39.13
CA ARG A 248 -25.69 18.64 38.98
C ARG A 248 -25.47 19.32 37.64
N ARG A 249 -24.87 20.52 37.66
CA ARG A 249 -24.46 21.22 36.43
C ARG A 249 -23.55 20.35 35.57
N ALA A 250 -23.76 20.39 34.26
CA ALA A 250 -22.85 19.76 33.31
C ALA A 250 -21.45 20.35 33.49
N ARG A 251 -20.43 19.48 33.54
CA ARG A 251 -19.04 19.92 33.47
C ARG A 251 -18.75 20.39 32.04
N ARG A 252 -17.87 21.39 31.88
CA ARG A 252 -17.42 21.89 30.57
C ARG A 252 -17.02 20.73 29.66
N PHE A 253 -17.38 20.81 28.37
CA PHE A 253 -17.01 19.80 27.38
C PHE A 253 -15.49 19.67 27.31
N LEU A 254 -14.79 20.77 27.05
CA LEU A 254 -13.33 20.83 27.18
C LEU A 254 -12.90 21.30 28.57
N PRO A 255 -11.86 20.69 29.18
CA PRO A 255 -11.23 21.18 30.40
C PRO A 255 -10.77 22.64 30.26
N SER A 256 -10.78 23.40 31.37
CA SER A 256 -10.34 24.81 31.39
C SER A 256 -8.86 25.04 31.01
N ARG A 257 -8.08 23.97 30.88
CA ARG A 257 -6.67 24.02 30.50
C ARG A 257 -6.39 23.47 29.10
N TRP A 258 -7.42 23.15 28.31
CA TRP A 258 -7.25 22.57 26.97
C TRP A 258 -6.27 23.39 26.11
N TRP A 259 -6.49 24.70 26.11
CA TRP A 259 -5.74 25.69 25.33
C TRP A 259 -4.45 26.19 26.01
N LYS A 260 -4.03 25.61 27.15
CA LYS A 260 -2.76 25.98 27.78
C LYS A 260 -1.61 25.18 27.17
N LEU A 261 -0.97 25.76 26.17
CA LEU A 261 0.20 25.18 25.51
C LEU A 261 1.42 25.13 26.45
N THR A 262 2.19 24.06 26.35
CA THR A 262 3.42 23.80 27.10
C THR A 262 4.58 23.56 26.14
N ALA A 263 5.81 23.64 26.64
CA ALA A 263 7.00 23.37 25.81
C ALA A 263 7.02 21.95 25.21
N VAL A 264 6.45 20.96 25.91
CA VAL A 264 6.32 19.59 25.37
C VAL A 264 5.41 19.57 24.15
N ASP A 265 4.35 20.38 24.15
CA ASP A 265 3.45 20.49 23.00
C ASP A 265 4.14 21.11 21.81
N GLY A 266 4.97 22.14 22.03
CA GLY A 266 5.78 22.75 20.98
C GLY A 266 6.72 21.74 20.33
N VAL A 267 7.37 20.87 21.13
CA VAL A 267 8.24 19.82 20.58
C VAL A 267 7.44 18.74 19.87
N VAL A 268 6.40 18.18 20.49
CA VAL A 268 5.61 17.10 19.86
C VAL A 268 4.93 17.57 18.58
N VAL A 269 4.21 18.69 18.62
CA VAL A 269 3.53 19.24 17.45
C VAL A 269 4.54 19.70 16.40
N GLY A 270 5.64 20.35 16.80
CA GLY A 270 6.71 20.77 15.88
C GLY A 270 7.36 19.59 15.16
N THR A 271 7.66 18.49 15.87
CA THR A 271 8.17 17.26 15.26
C THR A 271 7.15 16.63 14.32
N LEU A 272 5.87 16.56 14.69
CA LEU A 272 4.82 16.03 13.81
C LEU A 272 4.67 16.86 12.52
N VAL A 273 4.67 18.20 12.63
CA VAL A 273 4.58 19.08 11.46
C VAL A 273 5.83 18.95 10.59
N GLY A 274 7.03 18.88 11.17
CA GLY A 274 8.24 18.62 10.39
C GLY A 274 8.18 17.26 9.67
N TRP A 275 7.83 16.21 10.40
CA TRP A 275 7.73 14.85 9.88
C TRP A 275 6.65 14.69 8.79
N HIS A 276 5.62 15.52 8.81
CA HIS A 276 4.65 15.55 7.72
C HIS A 276 5.31 15.89 6.36
N PHE A 277 6.36 16.72 6.34
CA PHE A 277 7.06 17.11 5.10
C PHE A 277 8.23 16.19 4.76
N PHE A 278 9.13 15.89 5.71
CA PHE A 278 10.33 15.09 5.41
C PHE A 278 10.29 13.66 5.93
N GLY A 279 9.25 13.28 6.68
CA GLY A 279 9.12 11.95 7.28
C GLY A 279 8.56 10.91 6.31
N ALA A 280 8.89 9.65 6.57
CA ALA A 280 8.59 8.53 5.68
C ALA A 280 7.07 8.33 5.45
N ASN A 281 6.74 7.86 4.25
CA ASN A 281 5.41 7.38 3.88
C ASN A 281 5.16 5.93 4.33
N THR A 282 3.92 5.46 4.19
CA THR A 282 3.55 4.07 4.47
C THR A 282 3.33 3.29 3.17
N ALA A 283 3.34 1.96 3.24
CA ALA A 283 3.24 1.08 2.06
C ALA A 283 2.00 1.37 1.20
N ASP A 284 0.81 1.37 1.81
CA ASP A 284 -0.47 1.44 1.09
C ASP A 284 -0.88 2.88 0.69
N ASP A 285 0.06 3.84 0.69
CA ASP A 285 -0.25 5.22 0.36
C ASP A 285 -0.67 5.38 -1.10
N GLY A 286 0.03 4.70 -2.04
CA GLY A 286 -0.37 4.65 -3.45
C GLY A 286 -1.68 3.88 -3.64
N TYR A 287 -1.82 2.75 -2.95
CA TYR A 287 -3.01 1.88 -2.99
C TYR A 287 -4.30 2.67 -2.72
N LEU A 288 -4.33 3.38 -1.58
CA LEU A 288 -5.51 4.12 -1.15
C LEU A 288 -5.76 5.39 -1.98
N LEU A 289 -4.70 6.06 -2.45
CA LEU A 289 -4.86 7.24 -3.31
C LEU A 289 -5.47 6.86 -4.67
N THR A 290 -4.99 5.79 -5.29
CA THR A 290 -5.49 5.35 -6.60
C THR A 290 -6.95 4.93 -6.52
N MET A 291 -7.33 4.12 -5.51
CA MET A 291 -8.73 3.74 -5.28
C MET A 291 -9.63 4.94 -5.04
N ALA A 292 -9.18 5.89 -4.21
CA ALA A 292 -9.94 7.10 -3.92
C ALA A 292 -10.18 7.95 -5.18
N ARG A 293 -9.18 8.05 -6.08
CA ARG A 293 -9.31 8.77 -7.35
C ARG A 293 -10.23 8.05 -8.34
N ALA A 294 -10.06 6.75 -8.53
CA ALA A 294 -10.85 5.95 -9.46
C ALA A 294 -12.33 5.82 -9.04
N SER A 295 -12.61 5.90 -7.73
CA SER A 295 -13.98 5.77 -7.17
C SER A 295 -14.98 6.81 -7.69
N GLU A 296 -14.51 7.98 -8.14
CA GLU A 296 -15.39 9.01 -8.70
C GLU A 296 -16.01 8.57 -10.03
N HIS A 297 -15.23 7.92 -10.89
CA HIS A 297 -15.70 7.43 -12.18
C HIS A 297 -16.44 6.10 -12.05
N SER A 298 -15.99 5.19 -11.18
CA SER A 298 -16.66 3.88 -11.02
C SER A 298 -17.98 3.92 -10.27
N GLY A 299 -18.22 5.00 -9.50
CA GLY A 299 -19.45 5.23 -8.75
C GLY A 299 -19.52 4.45 -7.44
N TYR A 300 -18.48 3.71 -7.05
CA TYR A 300 -18.35 3.04 -5.75
C TYR A 300 -16.87 2.86 -5.37
N MET A 301 -16.58 2.61 -4.09
CA MET A 301 -15.21 2.38 -3.60
C MET A 301 -14.73 0.95 -3.93
N ALA A 302 -14.42 0.72 -5.21
CA ALA A 302 -13.91 -0.55 -5.72
C ALA A 302 -12.50 -0.84 -5.22
N ASN A 303 -12.21 -2.10 -4.89
CA ASN A 303 -10.83 -2.53 -4.82
C ASN A 303 -10.24 -2.57 -6.23
N TYR A 304 -9.35 -1.62 -6.51
CA TYR A 304 -8.82 -1.37 -7.84
C TYR A 304 -7.76 -2.37 -8.29
N PHE A 305 -7.03 -2.95 -7.33
CA PHE A 305 -5.83 -3.75 -7.61
C PHE A 305 -6.05 -5.26 -7.47
N ARG A 306 -7.08 -5.69 -6.74
CA ARG A 306 -7.29 -7.08 -6.38
C ARG A 306 -8.78 -7.39 -6.20
N TRP A 307 -9.13 -8.66 -6.16
CA TRP A 307 -10.45 -9.15 -5.80
C TRP A 307 -11.55 -8.73 -6.77
N PHE A 308 -11.26 -8.68 -8.07
CA PHE A 308 -12.27 -8.60 -9.14
C PHE A 308 -13.18 -7.36 -9.01
N GLY A 309 -12.64 -6.24 -8.51
CA GLY A 309 -13.37 -4.98 -8.38
C GLY A 309 -14.42 -4.94 -7.27
N VAL A 310 -14.42 -5.87 -6.29
CA VAL A 310 -15.39 -5.84 -5.18
C VAL A 310 -15.22 -4.60 -4.27
N PRO A 311 -16.30 -4.06 -3.67
CA PRO A 311 -16.24 -2.85 -2.85
C PRO A 311 -15.53 -3.07 -1.51
N GLU A 312 -14.87 -2.05 -0.95
CA GLU A 312 -14.21 -2.08 0.39
C GLU A 312 -15.17 -2.24 1.59
N ALA A 313 -16.48 -2.19 1.35
CA ALA A 313 -17.49 -2.48 2.36
C ALA A 313 -17.31 -3.92 2.93
N PRO A 314 -17.48 -4.13 4.25
CA PRO A 314 -18.12 -3.24 5.23
C PRO A 314 -17.17 -2.21 5.89
N PHE A 315 -15.92 -2.11 5.46
CA PHE A 315 -14.94 -1.15 5.97
C PHE A 315 -14.79 0.03 5.01
N GLY A 316 -13.96 1.01 5.36
CA GLY A 316 -13.45 1.97 4.38
C GLY A 316 -14.24 3.27 4.20
N TRP A 317 -15.19 3.63 5.06
CA TRP A 317 -15.85 4.96 4.98
C TRP A 317 -14.85 6.14 4.99
N TYR A 318 -13.67 5.93 5.58
CA TYR A 318 -12.59 6.91 5.59
C TYR A 318 -12.01 7.14 4.19
N TYR A 319 -12.07 6.16 3.30
CA TYR A 319 -11.58 6.28 1.93
C TYR A 319 -12.46 7.23 1.11
N ASP A 320 -13.77 7.31 1.39
CA ASP A 320 -14.65 8.32 0.79
C ASP A 320 -14.24 9.74 1.18
N VAL A 321 -13.69 9.93 2.39
CA VAL A 321 -13.11 11.22 2.80
C VAL A 321 -11.87 11.54 1.95
N LEU A 322 -11.03 10.55 1.68
CA LEU A 322 -9.88 10.71 0.79
C LEU A 322 -10.33 11.01 -0.65
N ALA A 323 -11.37 10.35 -1.15
CA ALA A 323 -11.93 10.63 -2.47
C ALA A 323 -12.39 12.10 -2.59
N LEU A 324 -13.11 12.61 -1.58
CA LEU A 324 -13.49 14.02 -1.53
C LEU A 324 -12.29 14.98 -1.47
N MET A 325 -11.20 14.60 -0.78
CA MET A 325 -9.99 15.40 -0.71
C MET A 325 -9.19 15.40 -2.02
N ALA A 326 -9.17 14.26 -2.73
CA ALA A 326 -8.47 14.09 -4.00
C ALA A 326 -9.03 15.00 -5.10
N LYS A 327 -10.33 15.34 -5.04
CA LYS A 327 -10.98 16.32 -5.93
C LYS A 327 -10.40 17.74 -5.81
N ILE A 328 -9.79 18.07 -4.67
CA ILE A 328 -9.16 19.37 -4.43
C ILE A 328 -7.70 19.34 -4.87
N SER A 329 -6.96 18.32 -4.42
CA SER A 329 -5.56 18.10 -4.80
C SER A 329 -5.16 16.68 -4.46
N THR A 330 -4.27 16.09 -5.26
CA THR A 330 -3.67 14.78 -5.01
C THR A 330 -2.27 14.88 -4.40
N ALA A 331 -1.79 16.09 -4.10
CA ALA A 331 -0.46 16.31 -3.54
C ALA A 331 -0.28 15.61 -2.18
N SER A 332 0.88 14.98 -1.98
CA SER A 332 1.16 14.16 -0.80
C SER A 332 0.94 14.88 0.56
N PRO A 333 1.40 16.13 0.79
CA PRO A 333 1.13 16.84 2.03
C PRO A 333 -0.37 17.11 2.27
N TRP A 334 -1.13 17.39 1.21
CA TRP A 334 -2.57 17.62 1.34
C TRP A 334 -3.31 16.33 1.70
N MET A 335 -3.06 15.25 0.96
CA MET A 335 -3.74 13.98 1.18
C MET A 335 -3.46 13.38 2.57
N ARG A 336 -2.26 13.64 3.13
CA ARG A 336 -1.85 13.15 4.47
C ARG A 336 -2.25 14.08 5.61
N LEU A 337 -2.96 15.19 5.34
CA LEU A 337 -3.41 16.13 6.36
C LEU A 337 -4.32 15.48 7.44
N PRO A 338 -5.25 14.56 7.14
CA PRO A 338 -6.07 13.90 8.16
C PRO A 338 -5.21 13.14 9.17
N ALA A 339 -4.13 12.49 8.74
CA ALA A 339 -3.19 11.81 9.62
C ALA A 339 -2.48 12.79 10.57
N LEU A 340 -2.02 13.94 10.07
CA LEU A 340 -1.41 14.99 10.91
C LEU A 340 -2.41 15.55 11.94
N LEU A 341 -3.64 15.85 11.51
CA LEU A 341 -4.69 16.34 12.40
C LEU A 341 -5.06 15.31 13.47
N ALA A 342 -5.14 14.03 13.10
CA ALA A 342 -5.32 12.92 14.01
C ALA A 342 -4.16 12.85 15.02
N ALA A 343 -2.91 13.00 14.58
CA ALA A 343 -1.73 13.00 15.45
C ALA A 343 -1.81 14.09 16.53
N ILE A 344 -2.10 15.32 16.11
CA ILE A 344 -2.21 16.48 16.99
C ILE A 344 -3.36 16.29 17.97
N LEU A 345 -4.53 15.84 17.49
CA LEU A 345 -5.68 15.54 18.34
C LEU A 345 -5.35 14.43 19.35
N CYS A 346 -4.69 13.37 18.92
CA CYS A 346 -4.27 12.26 19.78
C CYS A 346 -3.38 12.78 20.92
N TRP A 347 -2.34 13.55 20.60
CA TRP A 347 -1.44 14.14 21.60
C TRP A 347 -2.18 15.06 22.57
N MET A 348 -3.08 15.91 22.06
CA MET A 348 -3.90 16.80 22.88
C MET A 348 -4.78 16.00 23.85
N VAL A 349 -5.39 14.91 23.41
CA VAL A 349 -6.20 14.04 24.28
C VAL A 349 -5.33 13.35 25.34
N ILE A 350 -4.17 12.79 24.97
CA ILE A 350 -3.22 12.17 25.91
C ILE A 350 -2.84 13.14 27.02
N SER A 351 -2.39 14.34 26.64
CA SER A 351 -1.81 15.30 27.57
C SER A 351 -2.85 16.03 28.43
N ARG A 352 -4.09 16.22 27.93
CA ARG A 352 -5.14 17.01 28.62
C ARG A 352 -6.23 16.17 29.30
N GLU A 353 -6.62 15.02 28.75
CA GLU A 353 -7.64 14.14 29.35
C GLU A 353 -7.02 12.95 30.07
N VAL A 354 -6.13 12.21 29.40
CA VAL A 354 -5.66 10.91 29.89
C VAL A 354 -4.72 11.07 31.07
N ILE A 355 -3.63 11.81 30.90
CA ILE A 355 -2.61 12.01 31.96
C ILE A 355 -3.24 12.56 33.26
N PRO A 356 -4.12 13.57 33.23
CA PRO A 356 -4.78 14.05 34.44
C PRO A 356 -5.72 13.01 35.09
N ARG A 357 -6.34 12.14 34.29
CA ARG A 357 -7.25 11.08 34.76
C ARG A 357 -6.52 9.96 35.50
N LEU A 358 -5.27 9.67 35.11
CA LEU A 358 -4.41 8.64 35.72
C LEU A 358 -3.91 8.98 37.13
N GLY A 359 -4.08 10.23 37.59
CA GLY A 359 -3.87 10.62 38.99
C GLY A 359 -3.03 11.88 39.17
N ARG A 360 -3.02 12.40 40.41
CA ARG A 360 -2.33 13.66 40.75
C ARG A 360 -0.82 13.57 40.54
N ALA A 361 -0.21 12.41 40.82
CA ALA A 361 1.23 12.22 40.67
C ALA A 361 1.69 12.24 39.20
N VAL A 362 0.90 11.64 38.30
CA VAL A 362 1.16 11.66 36.86
C VAL A 362 1.03 13.07 36.31
N ARG A 363 -0.08 13.75 36.65
CA ARG A 363 -0.39 15.11 36.20
C ARG A 363 0.70 16.16 36.48
N HIS A 364 1.38 16.09 37.63
CA HIS A 364 2.35 17.12 38.04
C HIS A 364 3.80 16.72 37.76
N ASN A 365 4.04 15.53 37.19
CA ASN A 365 5.39 15.08 36.87
C ASN A 365 5.77 15.47 35.44
N ARG A 366 6.67 16.45 35.31
CA ARG A 366 7.18 16.89 33.99
C ARG A 366 7.87 15.78 33.22
N VAL A 367 8.60 14.88 33.89
CA VAL A 367 9.28 13.76 33.22
C VAL A 367 8.24 12.83 32.61
N ALA A 368 7.16 12.51 33.34
CA ALA A 368 6.10 11.66 32.80
C ALA A 368 5.42 12.24 31.55
N LEU A 369 5.25 13.57 31.49
CA LEU A 369 4.71 14.23 30.29
C LEU A 369 5.69 14.16 29.10
N TRP A 370 6.99 14.39 29.33
CA TRP A 370 8.02 14.20 28.31
C TRP A 370 8.10 12.75 27.83
N THR A 371 8.11 11.78 28.75
CA THR A 371 8.11 10.35 28.39
C THR A 371 6.90 10.00 27.54
N ALA A 372 5.72 10.53 27.89
CA ALA A 372 4.50 10.30 27.13
C ALA A 372 4.61 10.83 25.69
N GLY A 373 5.11 12.06 25.52
CA GLY A 373 5.27 12.68 24.20
C GLY A 373 6.30 11.96 23.34
N LEU A 374 7.45 11.60 23.91
CA LEU A 374 8.53 10.94 23.17
C LEU A 374 8.19 9.49 22.78
N VAL A 375 7.52 8.74 23.66
CA VAL A 375 7.04 7.38 23.30
C VAL A 375 5.88 7.45 22.32
N PHE A 376 5.02 8.47 22.41
CA PHE A 376 3.99 8.73 21.40
C PHE A 376 4.62 9.01 20.03
N LEU A 377 5.63 9.90 19.96
CA LEU A 377 6.36 10.18 18.72
C LEU A 377 7.06 8.92 18.18
N ALA A 378 7.82 8.20 19.00
CA ALA A 378 8.49 6.97 18.58
C ALA A 378 7.51 5.91 18.01
N PHE A 379 6.24 5.95 18.41
CA PHE A 379 5.20 5.10 17.83
C PHE A 379 4.56 5.73 16.58
N TRP A 380 4.36 7.04 16.58
CA TRP A 380 3.64 7.72 15.50
C TRP A 380 4.47 7.82 14.21
N LEU A 381 5.74 8.21 14.33
CA LEU A 381 6.62 8.51 13.19
C LEU A 381 6.80 7.33 12.23
N PRO A 382 7.07 6.08 12.68
CA PRO A 382 7.29 4.94 11.77
C PRO A 382 6.02 4.24 11.26
N TYR A 383 4.82 4.57 11.80
CA TYR A 383 3.57 3.86 11.49
C TYR A 383 2.46 4.75 10.90
N ASN A 384 2.27 5.98 11.40
CA ASN A 384 1.02 6.73 11.25
C ASN A 384 1.19 8.04 10.46
N ASN A 385 2.03 8.03 9.41
CA ASN A 385 2.31 9.21 8.59
C ASN A 385 1.66 9.19 7.19
N GLY A 386 1.09 8.05 6.78
CA GLY A 386 0.52 7.82 5.46
C GLY A 386 -1.01 7.97 5.38
N LEU A 387 -1.62 7.37 4.36
CA LEU A 387 -3.06 7.40 4.09
C LEU A 387 -3.83 6.25 4.75
N ARG A 388 -3.13 5.29 5.35
CA ARG A 388 -3.75 4.15 6.05
C ARG A 388 -4.65 4.62 7.20
N PRO A 389 -5.69 3.87 7.59
CA PRO A 389 -6.66 4.31 8.59
C PRO A 389 -6.18 4.21 10.05
N GLU A 390 -5.00 3.63 10.35
CA GLU A 390 -4.47 3.51 11.72
C GLU A 390 -4.38 4.83 12.51
N PRO A 391 -4.02 5.99 11.93
CA PRO A 391 -4.09 7.28 12.62
C PRO A 391 -5.49 7.57 13.18
N ILE A 392 -6.53 7.26 12.40
CA ILE A 392 -7.93 7.43 12.79
C ILE A 392 -8.30 6.41 13.86
N VAL A 393 -7.84 5.17 13.73
CA VAL A 393 -8.07 4.11 14.73
C VAL A 393 -7.42 4.43 16.08
N ALA A 394 -6.18 4.92 16.08
CA ALA A 394 -5.44 5.30 17.28
C ALA A 394 -6.17 6.42 18.04
N VAL A 395 -6.67 7.43 17.32
CA VAL A 395 -7.48 8.51 17.91
C VAL A 395 -8.84 8.00 18.37
N GLY A 396 -9.54 7.23 17.53
CA GLY A 396 -10.88 6.71 17.79
C GLY A 396 -10.93 5.83 19.04
N ALA A 397 -9.95 4.95 19.22
CA ALA A 397 -9.83 4.13 20.42
C ALA A 397 -9.50 4.95 21.67
N LEU A 398 -8.62 5.96 21.56
CA LEU A 398 -8.33 6.86 22.68
C LEU A 398 -9.54 7.70 23.08
N LEU A 399 -10.29 8.21 22.11
CA LEU A 399 -11.55 8.94 22.32
C LEU A 399 -12.64 8.05 22.91
N THR A 400 -12.72 6.78 22.49
CA THR A 400 -13.63 5.78 23.07
C THR A 400 -13.30 5.57 24.54
N TRP A 401 -12.03 5.34 24.90
CA TRP A 401 -11.61 5.20 26.29
C TRP A 401 -11.88 6.47 27.11
N CYS A 402 -11.53 7.65 26.57
CA CYS A 402 -11.77 8.93 27.25
C CYS A 402 -13.26 9.15 27.51
N SER A 403 -14.11 8.81 26.56
CA SER A 403 -15.56 8.94 26.66
C SER A 403 -16.15 7.99 27.72
N ILE A 404 -15.66 6.74 27.78
CA ILE A 404 -15.98 5.80 28.87
C ILE A 404 -15.50 6.31 30.23
N GLU A 405 -14.25 6.76 30.35
CA GLU A 405 -13.73 7.31 31.61
C GLU A 405 -14.48 8.54 32.06
N ARG A 406 -14.91 9.38 31.12
CA ARG A 406 -15.75 10.54 31.38
C ARG A 406 -17.13 10.14 31.86
N ALA A 407 -17.76 9.13 31.23
CA ALA A 407 -19.03 8.58 31.70
C ALA A 407 -18.93 8.08 33.15
N ILE A 408 -17.89 7.30 33.45
CA ILE A 408 -17.62 6.76 34.79
C ILE A 408 -17.34 7.89 35.80
N GLY A 409 -16.49 8.85 35.44
CA GLY A 409 -16.05 9.94 36.31
C GLY A 409 -17.15 10.96 36.59
N THR A 410 -18.03 11.23 35.62
CA THR A 410 -19.12 12.19 35.75
C THR A 410 -20.46 11.56 36.15
N ARG A 411 -20.58 10.22 36.07
CA ARG A 411 -21.83 9.46 36.27
C ARG A 411 -22.94 9.90 35.29
N ARG A 412 -22.56 10.06 34.03
CA ARG A 412 -23.41 10.48 32.90
C ARG A 412 -23.36 9.40 31.81
N LEU A 413 -24.46 9.17 31.10
CA LEU A 413 -24.54 8.15 30.05
C LEU A 413 -24.33 8.69 28.64
N LEU A 414 -24.53 9.99 28.40
CA LEU A 414 -24.23 10.57 27.09
C LEU A 414 -22.79 10.27 26.63
N PRO A 415 -21.74 10.42 27.47
CA PRO A 415 -20.39 10.07 27.03
C PRO A 415 -20.22 8.57 26.73
N ALA A 416 -21.01 7.69 27.35
CA ALA A 416 -20.99 6.27 27.01
C ALA A 416 -21.65 6.00 25.64
N ALA A 417 -22.73 6.72 25.30
CA ALA A 417 -23.33 6.65 23.97
C ALA A 417 -22.39 7.20 22.88
N ILE A 418 -21.69 8.30 23.17
CA ILE A 418 -20.63 8.83 22.28
C ILE A 418 -19.47 7.84 22.15
N ALA A 419 -19.09 7.13 23.22
CA ALA A 419 -18.09 6.07 23.12
C ALA A 419 -18.53 4.93 22.20
N ALA A 420 -19.81 4.52 22.25
CA ALA A 420 -20.35 3.51 21.35
C ALA A 420 -20.35 4.00 19.88
N LEU A 421 -20.74 5.26 19.64
CA LEU A 421 -20.72 5.87 18.31
C LEU A 421 -19.30 5.94 17.73
N VAL A 422 -18.35 6.52 18.48
CA VAL A 422 -16.95 6.63 18.05
C VAL A 422 -16.34 5.24 17.84
N GLY A 423 -16.59 4.30 18.76
CA GLY A 423 -16.09 2.94 18.65
C GLY A 423 -16.63 2.20 17.41
N ALA A 424 -17.91 2.37 17.09
CA ALA A 424 -18.53 1.79 15.91
C ALA A 424 -17.95 2.36 14.61
N PHE A 425 -17.84 3.69 14.49
CA PHE A 425 -17.23 4.35 13.33
C PHE A 425 -15.73 4.01 13.20
N THR A 426 -15.03 3.80 14.32
CA THR A 426 -13.63 3.37 14.29
C THR A 426 -13.50 1.94 13.77
N LEU A 427 -14.42 1.05 14.15
CA LEU A 427 -14.47 -0.32 13.63
C LEU A 427 -14.78 -0.35 12.12
N ALA A 428 -15.69 0.49 11.65
CA ALA A 428 -15.99 0.61 10.23
C ALA A 428 -14.89 1.32 9.42
N ALA A 429 -13.95 2.01 10.06
CA ALA A 429 -12.80 2.58 9.36
C ALA A 429 -11.79 1.48 8.97
N ALA A 430 -11.55 0.52 9.86
CA ALA A 430 -10.63 -0.60 9.61
C ALA A 430 -10.88 -1.77 10.58
N PRO A 431 -10.53 -3.02 10.21
CA PRO A 431 -10.63 -4.18 11.11
C PRO A 431 -9.88 -4.00 12.44
N THR A 432 -8.74 -3.28 12.45
CA THR A 432 -7.99 -2.95 13.68
C THR A 432 -8.80 -2.13 14.68
N GLY A 433 -9.90 -1.51 14.25
CA GLY A 433 -10.86 -0.81 15.09
C GLY A 433 -11.55 -1.68 16.14
N LEU A 434 -11.43 -3.03 16.07
CA LEU A 434 -11.84 -3.95 17.13
C LEU A 434 -11.21 -3.59 18.50
N MET A 435 -10.09 -2.86 18.53
CA MET A 435 -9.53 -2.25 19.75
C MET A 435 -10.55 -1.43 20.56
N CYS A 436 -11.50 -0.76 19.89
CA CYS A 436 -12.53 0.01 20.58
C CYS A 436 -13.46 -0.88 21.42
N ILE A 437 -13.69 -2.13 21.00
CA ILE A 437 -14.46 -3.11 21.76
C ILE A 437 -13.74 -3.43 23.09
N ALA A 438 -12.41 -3.56 23.10
CA ALA A 438 -11.64 -3.73 24.32
C ALA A 438 -11.87 -2.55 25.30
N ALA A 439 -11.92 -1.32 24.79
CA ALA A 439 -12.20 -0.13 25.59
C ALA A 439 -13.61 -0.11 26.19
N LEU A 440 -14.62 -0.52 25.41
CA LEU A 440 -15.99 -0.65 25.88
C LEU A 440 -16.12 -1.76 26.94
N LEU A 441 -15.52 -2.93 26.72
CA LEU A 441 -15.52 -4.06 27.65
C LEU A 441 -14.82 -3.73 28.97
N ALA A 442 -13.67 -3.04 28.92
CA ALA A 442 -12.99 -2.56 30.12
C ALA A 442 -13.87 -1.62 30.96
N GLY A 443 -14.78 -0.88 30.32
CA GLY A 443 -15.77 0.00 30.93
C GLY A 443 -17.11 -0.64 31.29
N LEU A 444 -17.38 -1.88 30.90
CA LEU A 444 -18.72 -2.47 30.94
C LEU A 444 -19.30 -2.50 32.36
N ARG A 445 -18.56 -3.07 33.32
CA ARG A 445 -19.01 -3.20 34.72
C ARG A 445 -19.38 -1.87 35.41
N PRO A 446 -18.58 -0.79 35.33
CA PRO A 446 -18.98 0.48 35.93
C PRO A 446 -20.13 1.18 35.18
N ILE A 447 -20.26 0.99 33.86
CA ILE A 447 -21.39 1.52 33.09
C ILE A 447 -22.70 0.79 33.41
N THR A 448 -22.70 -0.54 33.51
CA THR A 448 -23.90 -1.31 33.89
C THR A 448 -24.38 -0.92 35.29
N ARG A 449 -23.46 -0.75 36.24
CA ARG A 449 -23.78 -0.21 37.58
C ARG A 449 -24.41 1.18 37.53
N LEU A 450 -23.96 2.04 36.62
CA LEU A 450 -24.55 3.37 36.43
C LEU A 450 -25.99 3.27 35.89
N ILE A 451 -26.23 2.43 34.90
CA ILE A 451 -27.57 2.19 34.31
C ILE A 451 -28.53 1.64 35.36
N VAL A 452 -28.12 0.59 36.09
CA VAL A 452 -28.93 -0.05 37.15
C VAL A 452 -29.28 0.95 38.24
N ARG A 453 -28.33 1.80 38.67
CA ARG A 453 -28.57 2.82 39.68
C ARG A 453 -29.60 3.86 39.24
N ARG A 454 -29.65 4.19 37.95
CA ARG A 454 -30.51 5.23 37.38
C ARG A 454 -31.85 4.71 36.88
N ARG A 455 -32.02 3.39 36.73
CA ARG A 455 -33.24 2.77 36.18
C ARG A 455 -34.53 3.21 36.87
N HIS A 456 -34.50 3.42 38.19
CA HIS A 456 -35.66 3.84 38.97
C HIS A 456 -36.04 5.31 38.76
N GLN A 457 -35.11 6.15 38.28
CA GLN A 457 -35.33 7.58 38.07
C GLN A 457 -35.77 7.90 36.65
N VAL A 458 -35.11 7.28 35.65
CA VAL A 458 -35.32 7.62 34.23
C VAL A 458 -35.86 6.46 33.40
N GLY A 459 -35.92 5.23 33.93
CA GLY A 459 -36.30 4.02 33.21
C GLY A 459 -35.13 3.31 32.54
N THR A 460 -35.26 2.01 32.23
CA THR A 460 -34.19 1.21 31.60
C THR A 460 -34.09 1.51 30.10
N PHE A 461 -35.20 1.48 29.38
CA PHE A 461 -35.23 1.65 27.91
C PHE A 461 -34.79 3.03 27.43
N SER A 462 -35.11 4.08 28.18
CA SER A 462 -34.66 5.46 27.90
C SER A 462 -33.14 5.66 28.03
N GLN A 463 -32.44 4.68 28.62
CA GLN A 463 -30.99 4.63 28.69
C GLN A 463 -30.43 3.70 27.61
N LEU A 464 -30.99 2.50 27.43
CA LEU A 464 -30.45 1.50 26.50
C LEU A 464 -30.69 1.84 25.02
N LEU A 465 -31.87 2.35 24.66
CA LEU A 465 -32.21 2.59 23.25
C LEU A 465 -31.36 3.68 22.61
N PRO A 466 -31.09 4.85 23.24
CA PRO A 466 -30.14 5.82 22.68
C PRO A 466 -28.71 5.27 22.56
N LEU A 467 -28.28 4.39 23.48
CA LEU A 467 -26.97 3.74 23.40
C LEU A 467 -26.92 2.76 22.21
N ALA A 468 -27.97 1.96 22.03
CA ALA A 468 -28.08 1.02 20.91
C ALA A 468 -28.17 1.73 19.55
N ALA A 469 -28.99 2.79 19.46
CA ALA A 469 -29.08 3.63 18.26
C ALA A 469 -27.72 4.24 17.90
N ALA A 470 -27.00 4.78 18.89
CA ALA A 470 -25.66 5.35 18.66
C ALA A 470 -24.64 4.30 18.18
N GLY A 471 -24.69 3.07 18.71
CA GLY A 471 -23.76 2.00 18.30
C GLY A 471 -24.09 1.36 16.95
N THR A 472 -25.36 1.40 16.51
CA THR A 472 -25.82 0.81 15.24
C THR A 472 -25.88 1.81 14.09
N LEU A 473 -25.78 3.12 14.38
CA LEU A 473 -25.83 4.17 13.36
C LEU A 473 -24.77 3.99 12.26
N VAL A 474 -23.64 3.35 12.58
CA VAL A 474 -22.57 3.07 11.60
C VAL A 474 -23.07 2.27 10.38
N LEU A 475 -24.10 1.43 10.54
CA LEU A 475 -24.69 0.64 9.45
C LEU A 475 -25.24 1.54 8.33
N VAL A 476 -25.69 2.75 8.66
CA VAL A 476 -26.15 3.74 7.67
C VAL A 476 -25.03 4.16 6.73
N VAL A 477 -23.81 4.27 7.25
CA VAL A 477 -22.63 4.67 6.47
C VAL A 477 -22.08 3.47 5.70
N VAL A 478 -21.99 2.30 6.34
CA VAL A 478 -21.47 1.07 5.72
C VAL A 478 -22.32 0.60 4.54
N PHE A 479 -23.64 0.73 4.65
CA PHE A 479 -24.60 0.29 3.63
C PHE A 479 -25.27 1.48 2.95
N ALA A 480 -24.57 2.61 2.81
CA ALA A 480 -25.14 3.81 2.21
C ALA A 480 -25.54 3.55 0.75
N ASP A 481 -24.60 3.01 -0.02
CA ASP A 481 -24.73 2.53 -1.39
C ASP A 481 -24.99 1.02 -1.41
N GLN A 482 -24.08 0.22 -0.83
CA GLN A 482 -24.06 -1.23 -0.89
C GLN A 482 -25.22 -1.89 -0.13
N THR A 483 -25.54 -3.12 -0.51
CA THR A 483 -26.59 -3.95 0.09
C THR A 483 -25.99 -5.08 0.91
N PHE A 484 -26.82 -5.77 1.69
CA PHE A 484 -26.40 -6.98 2.39
C PHE A 484 -25.79 -8.02 1.43
N SER A 485 -26.47 -8.33 0.31
CA SER A 485 -25.97 -9.31 -0.66
C SER A 485 -24.63 -8.91 -1.29
N THR A 486 -24.45 -7.63 -1.66
CA THR A 486 -23.19 -7.19 -2.27
C THR A 486 -22.02 -7.24 -1.29
N VAL A 487 -22.24 -6.87 -0.03
CA VAL A 487 -21.21 -6.96 1.03
C VAL A 487 -20.88 -8.42 1.37
N MET A 488 -21.87 -9.30 1.40
CA MET A 488 -21.63 -10.72 1.62
C MET A 488 -20.79 -11.35 0.50
N GLU A 489 -21.08 -11.00 -0.76
CA GLU A 489 -20.28 -11.48 -1.89
C GLU A 489 -18.86 -10.91 -1.87
N ALA A 490 -18.69 -9.61 -1.62
CA ALA A 490 -17.38 -8.99 -1.46
C ALA A 490 -16.56 -9.65 -0.33
N THR A 491 -17.21 -10.01 0.78
CA THR A 491 -16.58 -10.73 1.88
C THR A 491 -16.19 -12.17 1.49
N ARG A 492 -17.06 -12.88 0.73
CA ARG A 492 -16.78 -14.23 0.21
C ARG A 492 -15.55 -14.23 -0.69
N VAL A 493 -15.50 -13.33 -1.67
CA VAL A 493 -14.39 -13.19 -2.62
C VAL A 493 -13.07 -12.94 -1.88
N ARG A 494 -13.04 -11.98 -0.93
CA ARG A 494 -11.84 -11.71 -0.11
C ARG A 494 -11.40 -12.89 0.75
N THR A 495 -12.36 -13.68 1.24
CA THR A 495 -12.08 -14.83 2.10
C THR A 495 -11.44 -15.97 1.32
N ILE A 496 -11.90 -16.21 0.09
CA ILE A 496 -11.40 -17.27 -0.80
C ILE A 496 -10.03 -16.89 -1.37
N ILE A 497 -9.90 -15.69 -1.94
CA ILE A 497 -8.67 -15.25 -2.62
C ILE A 497 -7.58 -14.86 -1.62
N GLY A 498 -7.95 -14.36 -0.44
CA GLY A 498 -7.00 -13.96 0.59
C GLY A 498 -6.13 -12.75 0.22
N PRO A 499 -5.11 -12.44 1.04
CA PRO A 499 -4.65 -13.22 2.20
C PRO A 499 -5.62 -13.17 3.39
N ASN A 500 -5.99 -14.35 3.90
CA ASN A 500 -6.88 -14.53 5.04
C ASN A 500 -6.30 -15.58 6.01
N LEU A 501 -5.50 -15.13 6.98
CA LEU A 501 -4.85 -16.01 7.94
C LEU A 501 -5.77 -16.36 9.10
N GLU A 502 -5.61 -17.57 9.61
CA GLU A 502 -6.37 -18.06 10.74
C GLU A 502 -6.02 -17.34 12.05
N TRP A 503 -6.93 -17.39 13.01
CA TRP A 503 -6.76 -16.69 14.29
C TRP A 503 -5.54 -17.19 15.09
N PHE A 504 -5.28 -18.50 15.05
CA PHE A 504 -4.14 -19.12 15.76
C PHE A 504 -2.78 -18.78 15.13
N GLN A 505 -2.77 -18.17 13.93
CA GLN A 505 -1.56 -17.72 13.25
C GLN A 505 -1.14 -16.28 13.63
N ASP A 506 -1.79 -15.63 14.61
CA ASP A 506 -1.40 -14.26 15.04
C ASP A 506 0.05 -14.15 15.53
N TYR A 507 0.70 -15.27 15.90
CA TYR A 507 2.13 -15.29 16.21
C TYR A 507 2.99 -14.76 15.04
N GLN A 508 2.53 -14.94 13.79
CA GLN A 508 3.21 -14.45 12.59
C GLN A 508 3.41 -12.93 12.62
N ARG A 509 2.44 -12.17 13.15
CA ARG A 509 2.55 -10.72 13.32
C ARG A 509 3.79 -10.30 14.10
N TYR A 510 4.14 -11.09 15.12
CA TYR A 510 5.31 -10.84 15.96
C TYR A 510 6.58 -11.40 15.32
N TYR A 511 6.49 -12.52 14.59
CA TYR A 511 7.59 -13.05 13.80
C TYR A 511 8.04 -12.04 12.73
N PHE A 512 7.10 -11.51 11.93
CA PHE A 512 7.36 -10.51 10.89
C PHE A 512 8.06 -9.24 11.42
N LEU A 513 7.78 -8.85 12.67
CA LEU A 513 8.45 -7.71 13.31
C LEU A 513 9.97 -7.92 13.48
N PHE A 514 10.43 -9.17 13.54
CA PHE A 514 11.84 -9.55 13.71
C PHE A 514 12.52 -10.01 12.42
N VAL A 515 11.80 -10.08 11.29
CA VAL A 515 12.39 -10.32 9.97
C VAL A 515 13.14 -9.07 9.50
N GLN A 516 14.21 -9.26 8.70
CA GLN A 516 15.01 -8.16 8.15
C GLN A 516 14.36 -7.55 6.91
N THR A 517 13.23 -6.87 7.13
CA THR A 517 12.47 -6.08 6.15
C THR A 517 12.25 -4.66 6.67
N THR A 518 11.77 -3.76 5.80
CA THR A 518 11.34 -2.40 6.17
C THR A 518 10.19 -2.43 7.21
N ASP A 519 9.30 -3.42 7.10
CA ASP A 519 8.20 -3.65 8.04
C ASP A 519 8.64 -4.21 9.40
N GLY A 520 9.83 -4.80 9.46
CA GLY A 520 10.53 -5.25 10.67
C GLY A 520 11.69 -4.32 11.07
N SER A 521 11.68 -3.06 10.66
CA SER A 521 12.77 -2.09 10.91
C SER A 521 12.99 -1.76 12.39
N LEU A 522 14.16 -1.18 12.69
CA LEU A 522 14.56 -0.83 14.05
C LEU A 522 13.57 0.11 14.75
N ALA A 523 13.02 1.10 14.04
CA ALA A 523 12.11 2.10 14.61
C ALA A 523 10.77 1.45 15.01
N ARG A 524 10.26 0.55 14.15
CA ARG A 524 9.06 -0.23 14.41
C ARG A 524 9.22 -1.18 15.60
N ARG A 525 10.36 -1.90 15.67
CA ARG A 525 10.70 -2.76 16.83
C ARG A 525 10.75 -1.95 18.12
N PHE A 526 11.45 -0.82 18.12
CA PHE A 526 11.62 0.01 19.31
C PHE A 526 10.27 0.48 19.88
N ALA A 527 9.38 0.96 19.02
CA ALA A 527 8.05 1.44 19.41
C ALA A 527 7.25 0.36 20.15
N PHE A 528 7.12 -0.82 19.53
CA PHE A 528 6.32 -1.91 20.08
C PHE A 528 6.96 -2.52 21.34
N LEU A 529 8.26 -2.82 21.32
CA LEU A 529 8.96 -3.40 22.46
C LEU A 529 9.00 -2.46 23.67
N THR A 530 9.10 -1.15 23.44
CA THR A 530 9.03 -0.14 24.52
C THR A 530 7.64 -0.12 25.16
N MET A 531 6.57 -0.28 24.38
CA MET A 531 5.23 -0.41 24.92
C MET A 531 5.10 -1.68 25.77
N LEU A 532 5.61 -2.83 25.31
CA LEU A 532 5.60 -4.07 26.09
C LEU A 532 6.37 -3.92 27.42
N LEU A 533 7.57 -3.33 27.38
CA LEU A 533 8.34 -3.02 28.58
C LEU A 533 7.53 -2.17 29.55
N CYS A 534 6.84 -1.14 29.06
CA CYS A 534 5.96 -0.30 29.86
C CYS A 534 4.78 -1.08 30.45
N LEU A 535 4.11 -1.90 29.64
CA LEU A 535 2.96 -2.71 30.02
C LEU A 535 3.30 -3.66 31.16
N PHE A 536 4.31 -4.51 30.97
CA PHE A 536 4.70 -5.51 31.96
C PHE A 536 5.27 -4.86 33.22
N THR A 537 6.01 -3.76 33.09
CA THR A 537 6.50 -3.01 34.26
C THR A 537 5.35 -2.49 35.11
N VAL A 538 4.33 -1.87 34.50
CA VAL A 538 3.16 -1.38 35.25
C VAL A 538 2.38 -2.55 35.83
N LEU A 539 2.13 -3.61 35.06
CA LEU A 539 1.40 -4.80 35.49
C LEU A 539 2.04 -5.42 36.73
N PHE A 540 3.33 -5.76 36.69
CA PHE A 540 4.01 -6.42 37.80
C PHE A 540 4.05 -5.55 39.06
N VAL A 541 4.20 -4.23 38.91
CA VAL A 541 4.17 -3.34 40.07
C VAL A 541 2.76 -3.26 40.65
N PHE A 542 1.70 -3.24 39.84
CA PHE A 542 0.31 -3.20 40.32
C PHE A 542 -0.14 -4.52 40.95
N LEU A 543 0.25 -5.67 40.39
CA LEU A 543 0.00 -6.99 40.98
C LEU A 543 0.68 -7.11 42.34
N ARG A 544 1.93 -6.64 42.45
CA ARG A 544 2.66 -6.66 43.73
C ARG A 544 2.17 -5.60 44.71
N ARG A 545 1.81 -4.41 44.23
CA ARG A 545 1.38 -3.25 45.03
C ARG A 545 -0.01 -2.84 44.63
N LYS A 546 -1.00 -3.34 45.39
CA LYS A 546 -2.44 -3.06 45.19
C LYS A 546 -2.77 -1.57 45.05
N ARG A 547 -1.95 -0.65 45.59
CA ARG A 547 -2.08 0.81 45.45
C ARG A 547 -0.73 1.51 45.35
N ILE A 548 -0.63 2.51 44.48
CA ILE A 548 0.53 3.39 44.34
C ILE A 548 0.08 4.81 44.71
N PRO A 549 0.74 5.49 45.68
CA PRO A 549 0.35 6.83 46.10
C PRO A 549 0.32 7.83 44.94
N GLY A 550 -0.80 8.52 44.77
CA GLY A 550 -0.99 9.55 43.75
C GLY A 550 -1.36 9.06 42.35
N VAL A 551 -1.45 7.73 42.14
CA VAL A 551 -1.93 7.09 40.91
C VAL A 551 -3.34 6.54 41.13
N ALA A 552 -4.24 6.74 40.16
CA ALA A 552 -5.62 6.28 40.21
C ALA A 552 -5.74 4.85 39.67
N ALA A 553 -5.94 3.87 40.56
CA ALA A 553 -5.89 2.45 40.18
C ALA A 553 -6.94 2.03 39.15
N GLY A 554 -8.18 2.54 39.24
CA GLY A 554 -9.27 2.16 38.34
C GLY A 554 -8.97 2.45 36.86
N PRO A 555 -8.70 3.72 36.50
CA PRO A 555 -8.31 4.08 35.13
C PRO A 555 -7.05 3.35 34.65
N SER A 556 -6.05 3.17 35.52
CA SER A 556 -4.83 2.44 35.18
C SER A 556 -5.10 0.98 34.81
N TRP A 557 -5.94 0.27 35.56
CA TRP A 557 -6.33 -1.12 35.22
C TRP A 557 -7.10 -1.20 33.90
N ARG A 558 -8.00 -0.24 33.62
CA ARG A 558 -8.72 -0.21 32.35
C ARG A 558 -7.82 0.12 31.16
N LEU A 559 -6.84 1.01 31.34
CA LEU A 559 -5.84 1.31 30.33
C LEU A 559 -5.03 0.05 29.95
N MET A 560 -4.52 -0.69 30.95
CA MET A 560 -3.84 -1.98 30.70
C MET A 560 -4.79 -3.01 30.08
N GLY A 561 -6.04 -3.05 30.54
CA GLY A 561 -7.07 -3.93 29.98
C GLY A 561 -7.35 -3.69 28.50
N ILE A 562 -7.24 -2.45 28.02
CA ILE A 562 -7.33 -2.16 26.59
C ILE A 562 -6.13 -2.72 25.86
N VAL A 563 -4.91 -2.52 26.35
CA VAL A 563 -3.72 -3.04 25.67
C VAL A 563 -3.80 -4.56 25.52
N PHE A 564 -4.12 -5.29 26.60
CA PHE A 564 -4.32 -6.74 26.53
C PHE A 564 -5.51 -7.15 25.67
N GLY A 565 -6.65 -6.45 25.80
CA GLY A 565 -7.83 -6.74 24.99
C GLY A 565 -7.57 -6.50 23.50
N THR A 566 -6.76 -5.50 23.15
CA THR A 566 -6.37 -5.22 21.76
C THR A 566 -5.53 -6.35 21.19
N MET A 567 -4.53 -6.85 21.95
CA MET A 567 -3.74 -8.01 21.53
C MET A 567 -4.64 -9.22 21.28
N PHE A 568 -5.62 -9.45 22.15
CA PHE A 568 -6.60 -10.51 21.95
C PHE A 568 -7.49 -10.30 20.72
N PHE A 569 -8.02 -9.09 20.50
CA PHE A 569 -8.92 -8.85 19.38
C PHE A 569 -8.21 -8.78 18.02
N MET A 570 -6.94 -8.34 17.97
CA MET A 570 -6.14 -8.35 16.75
C MET A 570 -5.87 -9.77 16.22
N MET A 571 -6.01 -10.79 17.08
CA MET A 571 -5.92 -12.20 16.71
C MET A 571 -6.97 -12.58 15.65
N PHE A 572 -8.13 -11.91 15.66
CA PHE A 572 -9.24 -12.17 14.72
C PHE A 572 -9.18 -11.31 13.45
N ASN A 573 -8.16 -10.46 13.28
CA ASN A 573 -8.00 -9.73 12.03
C ASN A 573 -7.57 -10.70 10.93
N PRO A 574 -8.21 -10.72 9.74
CA PRO A 574 -7.80 -11.60 8.63
C PRO A 574 -6.31 -11.48 8.29
N THR A 575 -5.80 -10.25 8.19
CA THR A 575 -4.39 -9.97 7.88
C THR A 575 -3.53 -9.75 9.14
N LYS A 576 -2.29 -10.27 9.12
CA LYS A 576 -1.39 -10.30 10.30
C LYS A 576 -0.17 -9.39 10.18
N TRP A 577 -0.27 -8.31 9.40
CA TRP A 577 0.81 -7.37 9.16
C TRP A 577 1.30 -6.57 10.39
N THR A 578 2.57 -6.12 10.37
CA THR A 578 3.16 -5.35 11.48
C THR A 578 2.65 -3.90 11.54
N HIS A 579 2.20 -3.33 10.42
CA HIS A 579 1.70 -1.95 10.37
C HIS A 579 0.46 -1.73 11.27
N HIS A 580 -0.32 -2.78 11.57
CA HIS A 580 -1.46 -2.70 12.49
C HIS A 580 -1.05 -2.26 13.90
N PHE A 581 0.22 -2.41 14.28
CA PHE A 581 0.70 -1.92 15.57
C PHE A 581 0.52 -0.41 15.71
N GLY A 582 0.47 0.37 14.61
CA GLY A 582 0.21 1.81 14.63
C GLY A 582 -1.04 2.23 15.41
N ALA A 583 -2.04 1.35 15.51
CA ALA A 583 -3.23 1.57 16.33
C ALA A 583 -2.91 1.82 17.83
N TYR A 584 -1.82 1.26 18.36
CA TYR A 584 -1.42 1.44 19.75
C TYR A 584 -0.85 2.83 20.08
N ALA A 585 -0.50 3.64 19.08
CA ALA A 585 0.21 4.91 19.30
C ALA A 585 -0.50 5.83 20.32
N GLY A 586 -1.84 5.91 20.24
CA GLY A 586 -2.63 6.73 21.16
C GLY A 586 -2.61 6.28 22.63
N ILE A 587 -2.37 4.99 22.88
CA ILE A 587 -2.37 4.40 24.22
C ILE A 587 -0.94 4.23 24.76
N ALA A 588 0.03 3.97 23.90
CA ALA A 588 1.43 3.74 24.26
C ALA A 588 2.03 4.93 25.03
N GLY A 589 1.83 6.17 24.56
CA GLY A 589 2.27 7.38 25.26
C GLY A 589 1.66 7.52 26.66
N SER A 590 0.36 7.20 26.79
CA SER A 590 -0.36 7.22 28.07
C SER A 590 0.19 6.18 29.06
N LEU A 591 0.49 4.98 28.56
CA LEU A 591 1.10 3.90 29.33
C LEU A 591 2.52 4.25 29.77
N ALA A 592 3.32 4.85 28.91
CA ALA A 592 4.68 5.30 29.22
C ALA A 592 4.69 6.39 30.32
N ALA A 593 3.73 7.33 30.29
CA ALA A 593 3.55 8.32 31.35
C ALA A 593 3.31 7.65 32.71
N LEU A 594 2.46 6.62 32.73
CA LEU A 594 2.18 5.82 33.92
C LEU A 594 3.43 5.08 34.40
N THR A 595 4.14 4.40 33.48
CA THR A 595 5.40 3.71 33.77
C THR A 595 6.42 4.63 34.41
N ALA A 596 6.62 5.85 33.88
CA ALA A 596 7.57 6.81 34.43
C ALA A 596 7.29 7.14 35.91
N VAL A 597 6.03 7.28 36.30
CA VAL A 597 5.65 7.52 37.69
C VAL A 597 5.82 6.28 38.55
N VAL A 598 5.40 5.12 38.04
CA VAL A 598 5.46 3.83 38.74
C VAL A 598 6.91 3.44 39.03
N VAL A 599 7.79 3.54 38.03
CA VAL A 599 9.24 3.31 38.16
C VAL A 599 9.84 4.32 39.13
N SER A 600 9.51 5.61 39.03
CA SER A 600 10.03 6.62 39.97
C SER A 600 9.62 6.37 41.43
N ALA A 601 8.39 5.90 41.65
CA ALA A 601 7.90 5.53 42.98
C ALA A 601 8.55 4.23 43.52
N SER A 602 8.88 3.29 42.65
CA SER A 602 9.55 2.02 43.00
C SER A 602 11.06 2.20 43.23
N ALA A 603 11.73 2.97 42.37
CA ALA A 603 13.18 3.19 42.36
C ALA A 603 13.70 3.89 43.61
N LEU A 604 12.86 4.67 44.29
CA LEU A 604 13.20 5.26 45.60
C LEU A 604 13.43 4.21 46.70
N ARG A 605 12.95 2.98 46.51
CA ARG A 605 12.97 1.94 47.53
C ARG A 605 13.98 0.83 47.27
N SER A 606 14.50 0.69 46.06
CA SER A 606 15.47 -0.36 45.74
C SER A 606 16.39 0.06 44.59
N ARG A 607 17.71 -0.03 44.81
CA ARG A 607 18.74 0.19 43.77
C ARG A 607 18.64 -0.88 42.68
N ARG A 608 18.39 -2.13 43.10
CA ARG A 608 18.24 -3.32 42.25
C ARG A 608 17.14 -3.13 41.22
N ASN A 609 15.94 -2.72 41.65
CA ASN A 609 14.81 -2.54 40.73
C ASN A 609 15.06 -1.43 39.70
N ARG A 610 15.83 -0.40 40.04
CA ARG A 610 16.22 0.64 39.08
C ARG A 610 17.18 0.10 38.03
N THR A 611 18.18 -0.67 38.45
CA THR A 611 19.14 -1.32 37.53
C THR A 611 18.44 -2.37 36.66
N MET A 612 17.46 -3.11 37.20
CA MET A 612 16.66 -4.08 36.45
C MET A 612 15.84 -3.42 35.33
N PHE A 613 15.24 -2.26 35.60
CA PHE A 613 14.53 -1.50 34.56
C PHE A 613 15.48 -0.99 33.48
N LEU A 614 16.68 -0.54 33.85
CA LEU A 614 17.73 -0.17 32.88
C LEU A 614 18.17 -1.37 32.03
N ALA A 615 18.35 -2.54 32.64
CA ALA A 615 18.67 -3.77 31.91
C ALA A 615 17.57 -4.11 30.90
N GLY A 616 16.29 -4.05 31.29
CA GLY A 616 15.17 -4.25 30.36
C GLY A 616 15.17 -3.25 29.19
N LEU A 617 15.51 -1.98 29.44
CA LEU A 617 15.61 -0.97 28.39
C LEU A 617 16.79 -1.23 27.42
N LEU A 618 17.95 -1.65 27.95
CA LEU A 618 19.11 -2.02 27.13
C LEU A 618 18.85 -3.27 26.30
N PHE A 619 18.08 -4.22 26.82
CA PHE A 619 17.65 -5.40 26.06
C PHE A 619 16.70 -5.02 24.92
N VAL A 620 15.75 -4.12 25.17
CA VAL A 620 14.88 -3.55 24.11
C VAL A 620 15.73 -2.87 23.02
N LEU A 621 16.74 -2.09 23.40
CA LEU A 621 17.65 -1.47 22.43
C LEU A 621 18.44 -2.51 21.64
N ALA A 622 18.99 -3.54 22.29
CA ALA A 622 19.70 -4.61 21.60
C ALA A 622 18.83 -5.31 20.54
N LEU A 623 17.57 -5.62 20.88
CA LEU A 623 16.61 -6.23 19.95
C LEU A 623 16.13 -5.27 18.85
N SER A 624 16.06 -3.97 19.12
CA SER A 624 15.63 -2.98 18.13
C SER A 624 16.75 -2.71 17.12
N PHE A 625 17.98 -2.50 17.60
CA PHE A 625 19.17 -2.23 16.78
C PHE A 625 19.73 -3.46 16.04
N SER A 626 19.13 -4.64 16.22
CA SER A 626 19.39 -5.79 15.34
C SER A 626 18.58 -5.73 14.04
N GLY A 627 17.68 -4.77 13.86
CA GLY A 627 16.98 -4.51 12.60
C GLY A 627 17.68 -3.45 11.74
N ILE A 628 17.33 -3.40 10.46
CA ILE A 628 17.76 -2.35 9.52
C ILE A 628 17.07 -1.00 9.80
N ASN A 629 17.66 0.11 9.33
CA ASN A 629 17.05 1.45 9.37
C ASN A 629 16.30 1.78 8.07
N GLY A 630 15.54 0.81 7.55
CA GLY A 630 14.83 0.91 6.29
C GLY A 630 13.42 1.50 6.42
N TYR A 631 13.02 2.30 5.43
CA TYR A 631 11.68 2.83 5.22
C TYR A 631 11.13 2.38 3.85
N TRP A 632 9.84 2.57 3.60
CA TRP A 632 9.20 2.08 2.37
C TRP A 632 9.61 2.86 1.11
N TYR A 633 9.97 2.13 0.05
CA TYR A 633 10.23 2.63 -1.30
C TYR A 633 11.12 3.90 -1.29
N VAL A 634 10.67 5.00 -1.90
CA VAL A 634 11.41 6.27 -1.97
C VAL A 634 11.73 6.91 -0.62
N SER A 635 11.06 6.50 0.47
CA SER A 635 11.35 7.04 1.81
C SER A 635 12.74 6.65 2.32
N SER A 636 13.36 5.61 1.76
CA SER A 636 14.71 5.16 2.13
C SER A 636 15.83 5.94 1.44
N TYR A 637 15.53 6.83 0.49
CA TYR A 637 16.54 7.49 -0.32
C TYR A 637 17.45 8.38 0.54
N GLY A 638 18.76 8.05 0.55
CA GLY A 638 19.79 8.72 1.35
C GLY A 638 19.82 8.36 2.85
N VAL A 639 18.90 7.53 3.34
CA VAL A 639 18.81 7.15 4.76
C VAL A 639 20.00 6.29 5.16
N PRO A 640 20.70 6.59 6.29
CA PRO A 640 21.79 5.75 6.78
C PRO A 640 21.34 4.34 7.17
N TRP A 641 22.11 3.32 6.77
CA TRP A 641 21.86 1.92 7.12
C TRP A 641 20.45 1.43 6.73
N PHE A 642 19.90 1.90 5.61
CA PHE A 642 18.59 1.44 5.13
C PHE A 642 18.61 -0.04 4.71
N ASP A 643 19.77 -0.53 4.27
CA ASP A 643 20.04 -1.87 3.74
C ASP A 643 20.63 -2.85 4.77
N LYS A 644 21.10 -2.35 5.92
CA LYS A 644 21.87 -3.14 6.89
C LYS A 644 21.65 -2.68 8.33
N THR A 645 22.17 -3.45 9.29
CA THR A 645 22.09 -3.09 10.71
C THR A 645 22.95 -1.86 11.02
N VAL A 646 22.55 -1.09 12.04
CA VAL A 646 23.28 0.12 12.44
C VAL A 646 24.62 -0.26 13.05
N GLN A 647 25.71 0.11 12.37
CA GLN A 647 27.07 -0.29 12.73
C GLN A 647 28.08 0.85 12.57
N LEU A 648 29.13 0.80 13.39
CA LEU A 648 30.27 1.72 13.32
C LEU A 648 31.56 0.91 13.13
N SER A 649 32.30 1.18 12.05
CA SER A 649 33.53 0.45 11.69
C SER A 649 33.35 -1.08 11.67
N GLY A 650 32.22 -1.55 11.13
CA GLY A 650 31.86 -2.98 11.06
C GLY A 650 31.40 -3.61 12.38
N ARG A 651 31.29 -2.83 13.47
CA ARG A 651 30.78 -3.31 14.77
C ARG A 651 29.32 -2.90 14.94
N GLU A 652 28.44 -3.88 15.07
CA GLU A 652 27.01 -3.65 15.22
C GLU A 652 26.66 -3.02 16.57
N SER A 653 25.73 -2.06 16.54
CA SER A 653 25.21 -1.40 17.75
C SER A 653 24.39 -2.37 18.61
N SER A 654 23.74 -3.36 17.99
CA SER A 654 23.03 -4.47 18.65
C SER A 654 23.92 -5.18 19.69
N THR A 655 25.15 -5.52 19.29
CA THR A 655 26.15 -6.22 20.11
C THR A 655 26.59 -5.35 21.28
N LEU A 656 26.81 -4.04 21.06
CA LEU A 656 27.13 -3.11 22.14
C LEU A 656 26.02 -3.07 23.21
N PHE A 657 24.77 -2.91 22.79
CA PHE A 657 23.64 -2.88 23.73
C PHE A 657 23.45 -4.22 24.44
N LEU A 658 23.72 -5.35 23.79
CA LEU A 658 23.67 -6.67 24.40
C LEU A 658 24.75 -6.84 25.48
N VAL A 659 25.99 -6.36 25.24
CA VAL A 659 27.06 -6.34 26.25
C VAL A 659 26.67 -5.46 27.43
N LEU A 660 26.15 -4.25 27.19
CA LEU A 660 25.68 -3.34 28.24
C LEU A 660 24.52 -3.94 29.05
N PHE A 661 23.63 -4.69 28.39
CA PHE A 661 22.59 -5.47 29.04
C PHE A 661 23.20 -6.53 29.97
N GLY A 662 24.14 -7.34 29.49
CA GLY A 662 24.84 -8.35 30.29
C GLY A 662 25.53 -7.74 31.52
N LEU A 663 26.24 -6.63 31.35
CA LEU A 663 26.86 -5.89 32.46
C LEU A 663 25.82 -5.35 33.45
N SER A 664 24.68 -4.88 32.97
CA SER A 664 23.59 -4.41 33.83
C SER A 664 22.94 -5.55 34.63
N VAL A 665 22.79 -6.73 34.03
CA VAL A 665 22.31 -7.94 34.71
C VAL A 665 23.33 -8.39 35.77
N ALA A 666 24.63 -8.39 35.46
CA ALA A 666 25.67 -8.67 36.43
C ALA A 666 25.63 -7.69 37.61
N LEU A 667 25.40 -6.39 37.34
CA LEU A 667 25.22 -5.39 38.38
C LEU A 667 23.93 -5.61 39.20
N VAL A 668 22.84 -6.08 38.58
CA VAL A 668 21.62 -6.49 39.31
C VAL A 668 21.92 -7.65 40.24
N ALA A 669 22.63 -8.69 39.78
CA ALA A 669 23.02 -9.85 40.57
C ALA A 669 23.91 -9.42 41.75
N TRP A 670 24.90 -8.57 41.51
CA TRP A 670 25.74 -8.02 42.57
C TRP A 670 24.93 -7.21 43.61
N GLN A 671 23.99 -6.36 43.15
CA GLN A 671 23.11 -5.61 44.06
C GLN A 671 22.18 -6.52 44.85
N TYR A 672 21.72 -7.62 44.27
CA TYR A 672 20.92 -8.64 44.94
C TYR A 672 21.70 -9.34 46.05
N LEU A 673 22.93 -9.78 45.77
CA LEU A 673 23.79 -10.45 46.75
C LEU A 673 24.18 -9.53 47.93
N ARG A 674 24.22 -8.21 47.73
CA ARG A 674 24.54 -7.22 48.78
C ARG A 674 23.35 -6.72 49.58
N GLU A 675 22.11 -7.09 49.24
CA GLU A 675 20.90 -6.46 49.79
C GLU A 675 20.81 -6.56 51.33
N GLY A 676 21.41 -7.59 51.94
CA GLY A 676 21.44 -7.80 53.39
C GLY A 676 22.45 -6.95 54.18
N TYR A 677 23.49 -6.39 53.54
CA TYR A 677 24.56 -5.64 54.21
C TYR A 677 24.92 -4.31 53.50
N ALA A 678 24.11 -3.89 52.51
CA ALA A 678 24.26 -2.60 51.85
C ALA A 678 23.61 -1.46 52.66
N PRO A 679 24.14 -0.23 52.59
CA PRO A 679 23.52 0.93 53.21
C PRO A 679 22.09 1.17 52.68
N PRO A 680 21.13 1.54 53.56
CA PRO A 680 19.74 1.70 53.17
C PRO A 680 19.58 2.75 52.05
N PRO A 681 18.54 2.62 51.20
CA PRO A 681 18.26 3.59 50.15
C PRO A 681 17.97 4.98 50.73
N ALA A 682 18.32 6.03 49.97
CA ALA A 682 18.17 7.41 50.41
C ALA A 682 16.70 7.74 50.73
N LYS A 683 16.46 8.36 51.90
CA LYS A 683 15.09 8.76 52.32
C LYS A 683 14.48 9.78 51.34
N PRO A 684 13.17 9.71 51.02
CA PRO A 684 12.51 10.58 50.02
C PRO A 684 12.62 12.09 50.28
N GLY A 685 12.75 12.51 51.54
CA GLY A 685 12.86 13.92 51.93
C GLY A 685 14.26 14.54 51.77
N THR A 686 15.31 13.72 51.61
CA THR A 686 16.69 14.21 51.44
C THR A 686 16.90 14.83 50.06
N ALA A 687 17.90 15.70 49.90
CA ALA A 687 18.27 16.26 48.58
C ALA A 687 18.57 15.14 47.56
N LYS A 688 19.32 14.10 47.99
CA LYS A 688 19.62 12.89 47.20
C LYS A 688 18.35 12.10 46.83
N GLY A 689 17.44 11.88 47.78
CA GLY A 689 16.16 11.22 47.54
C GLY A 689 15.25 11.99 46.57
N ARG A 690 15.16 13.32 46.71
CA ARG A 690 14.40 14.18 45.78
C ARG A 690 14.97 14.14 44.37
N ARG A 691 16.30 14.15 44.21
CA ARG A 691 16.98 14.02 42.91
C ARG A 691 16.71 12.64 42.28
N ILE A 692 16.86 11.55 43.05
CA ILE A 692 16.54 10.19 42.57
C ILE A 692 15.07 10.10 42.14
N ARG A 693 14.13 10.62 42.94
CA ARG A 693 12.70 10.63 42.59
C ARG A 693 12.42 11.35 41.27
N LYS A 694 13.14 12.45 41.01
CA LYS A 694 12.94 13.27 39.81
C LYS A 694 13.49 12.58 38.56
N PHE A 695 14.63 11.89 38.67
CA PHE A 695 15.36 11.34 37.51
C PHE A 695 15.32 9.81 37.39
N ALA A 696 14.62 9.10 38.28
CA ALA A 696 14.54 7.64 38.22
C ALA A 696 13.90 7.10 36.93
N ALA A 697 12.98 7.84 36.33
CA ALA A 697 12.39 7.53 35.01
C ALA A 697 13.08 8.25 33.84
N ALA A 698 14.15 8.99 34.11
CA ALA A 698 14.91 9.66 33.06
C ALA A 698 15.47 8.68 32.00
N PRO A 699 15.91 7.44 32.31
CA PRO A 699 16.47 6.55 31.29
C PRO A 699 15.51 6.27 30.12
N LEU A 700 14.25 5.94 30.40
CA LEU A 700 13.25 5.73 29.33
C LEU A 700 13.01 7.02 28.53
N THR A 701 12.98 8.18 29.19
CA THR A 701 12.77 9.47 28.52
C THR A 701 13.95 9.82 27.61
N VAL A 702 15.18 9.59 28.08
CA VAL A 702 16.42 9.86 27.33
C VAL A 702 16.51 8.92 26.13
N VAL A 703 16.27 7.63 26.31
CA VAL A 703 16.31 6.65 25.22
C VAL A 703 15.23 6.91 24.18
N ALA A 704 13.98 7.16 24.60
CA ALA A 704 12.91 7.53 23.67
C ALA A 704 13.23 8.83 22.91
N GLY A 705 13.80 9.83 23.60
CA GLY A 705 14.24 11.07 22.95
C GLY A 705 15.39 10.88 21.96
N ALA A 706 16.37 10.04 22.29
CA ALA A 706 17.46 9.69 21.40
C ALA A 706 16.96 8.92 20.17
N MET A 707 15.98 8.03 20.34
CA MET A 707 15.39 7.29 19.22
C MET A 707 14.61 8.20 18.28
N VAL A 708 13.73 9.06 18.81
CA VAL A 708 13.00 10.06 18.00
C VAL A 708 13.97 10.98 17.27
N LEU A 709 15.04 11.41 17.94
CA LEU A 709 16.07 12.23 17.30
C LEU A 709 16.80 11.47 16.20
N PHE A 710 17.13 10.19 16.42
CA PHE A 710 17.75 9.33 15.41
C PHE A 710 16.86 9.16 14.18
N GLU A 711 15.56 8.92 14.35
CA GLU A 711 14.59 8.82 13.25
C GLU A 711 14.54 10.13 12.45
N VAL A 712 14.37 11.27 13.15
CA VAL A 712 14.30 12.60 12.52
C VAL A 712 15.59 12.96 11.79
N LEU A 713 16.76 12.74 12.41
CA LEU A 713 18.05 13.03 11.78
C LEU A 713 18.35 12.09 10.61
N SER A 714 17.90 10.83 10.66
CA SER A 714 18.07 9.88 9.55
C SER A 714 17.36 10.37 8.29
N MET A 715 16.09 10.78 8.41
CA MET A 715 15.31 11.31 7.29
C MET A 715 15.81 12.66 6.80
N LEU A 716 16.13 13.59 7.73
CA LEU A 716 16.68 14.90 7.37
C LEU A 716 18.03 14.77 6.65
N LYS A 717 18.91 13.89 7.15
CA LYS A 717 20.19 13.63 6.49
C LYS A 717 19.96 13.04 5.10
N GLY A 718 19.04 12.11 4.91
CA GLY A 718 18.68 11.59 3.60
C GLY A 718 18.20 12.68 2.63
N ALA A 719 17.31 13.55 3.08
CA ALA A 719 16.81 14.67 2.28
C ALA A 719 17.93 15.67 1.90
N VAL A 720 18.85 15.97 2.82
CA VAL A 720 19.96 16.90 2.56
C VAL A 720 21.04 16.27 1.69
N SER A 721 21.41 15.01 1.92
CA SER A 721 22.47 14.35 1.16
C SER A 721 22.07 14.01 -0.26
N GLN A 722 20.77 13.84 -0.51
CA GLN A 722 20.27 13.60 -1.87
C GLN A 722 20.23 14.87 -2.71
N TYR A 723 20.20 16.08 -2.13
CA TYR A 723 20.04 17.29 -2.94
C TYR A 723 21.22 17.49 -3.92
N PRO A 724 20.99 17.67 -5.23
CA PRO A 724 19.73 18.03 -5.90
C PRO A 724 18.93 16.86 -6.54
N ALA A 725 19.21 15.60 -6.25
CA ALA A 725 18.34 14.48 -6.62
C ALA A 725 17.03 14.44 -5.81
N TYR A 726 16.11 13.57 -6.21
CA TYR A 726 14.81 13.40 -5.54
C TYR A 726 14.96 13.02 -4.07
N SER A 727 14.22 13.74 -3.22
CA SER A 727 13.90 13.29 -1.87
C SER A 727 12.45 13.62 -1.55
N LEU A 728 11.83 12.79 -0.70
CA LEU A 728 10.47 13.03 -0.24
C LEU A 728 10.32 14.42 0.41
N GLY A 729 11.32 14.84 1.17
CA GLY A 729 11.35 16.17 1.79
C GLY A 729 11.34 17.30 0.77
N ARG A 730 12.15 17.21 -0.29
CA ARG A 730 12.15 18.21 -1.37
C ARG A 730 10.81 18.26 -2.08
N SER A 731 10.31 17.11 -2.54
CA SER A 731 9.04 16.98 -3.27
C SER A 731 7.87 17.60 -2.49
N ASN A 732 7.74 17.29 -1.21
CA ASN A 732 6.67 17.84 -0.36
C ASN A 732 6.79 19.35 -0.12
N VAL A 733 8.01 19.90 -0.06
CA VAL A 733 8.23 21.35 0.09
C VAL A 733 7.94 22.08 -1.22
N GLU A 734 8.36 21.51 -2.36
CA GLU A 734 8.10 22.06 -3.68
C GLU A 734 6.62 22.02 -4.07
N ALA A 735 5.87 21.02 -3.58
CA ALA A 735 4.42 20.96 -3.74
C ALA A 735 3.70 22.20 -3.15
N LEU A 736 4.24 22.83 -2.10
CA LEU A 736 3.70 24.09 -1.57
C LEU A 736 3.88 25.27 -2.53
N ALA A 737 4.86 25.18 -3.44
CA ALA A 737 5.11 26.17 -4.48
C ALA A 737 4.39 25.84 -5.81
N GLY A 738 3.53 24.81 -5.83
CA GLY A 738 2.75 24.40 -7.00
C GLY A 738 3.38 23.29 -7.85
N LYS A 739 4.59 22.82 -7.52
CA LYS A 739 5.22 21.67 -8.20
C LYS A 739 4.73 20.37 -7.56
N THR A 740 3.54 19.91 -7.95
CA THR A 740 2.86 18.82 -7.23
C THR A 740 3.11 17.42 -7.79
N CYS A 741 3.75 17.28 -8.96
CA CYS A 741 3.84 16.00 -9.67
C CYS A 741 4.89 15.00 -9.14
N GLY A 742 5.57 15.35 -8.06
CA GLY A 742 6.43 14.42 -7.33
C GLY A 742 7.55 13.85 -8.20
N LEU A 743 7.64 12.52 -8.25
CA LEU A 743 8.74 11.81 -8.90
C LEU A 743 8.70 11.93 -10.44
N ALA A 744 7.54 12.29 -11.02
CA ALA A 744 7.38 12.45 -12.47
C ALA A 744 8.27 13.54 -13.08
N GLU A 745 8.68 14.53 -12.29
CA GLU A 745 9.56 15.62 -12.72
C GLU A 745 11.06 15.23 -12.67
N ASP A 746 11.39 14.20 -11.89
CA ASP A 746 12.76 13.77 -11.64
C ASP A 746 13.14 12.46 -12.36
N VAL A 747 12.15 11.70 -12.80
CA VAL A 747 12.36 10.57 -13.70
C VAL A 747 12.48 11.08 -15.12
N LEU A 748 13.63 10.81 -15.73
CA LEU A 748 13.95 11.13 -17.10
C LEU A 748 13.70 9.89 -17.98
N VAL A 749 13.06 10.11 -19.11
CA VAL A 749 12.60 9.08 -20.05
C VAL A 749 13.31 9.29 -21.39
N GLU A 750 13.82 8.20 -21.95
CA GLU A 750 14.34 8.13 -23.33
C GLU A 750 13.23 7.55 -24.22
N SER A 751 12.48 8.40 -24.92
CA SER A 751 11.31 7.96 -25.71
C SER A 751 11.68 7.14 -26.95
N ASP A 752 12.80 7.45 -27.61
CA ASP A 752 13.35 6.66 -28.71
C ASP A 752 14.84 6.39 -28.46
N PRO A 753 15.24 5.16 -28.09
CA PRO A 753 16.63 4.83 -27.83
C PRO A 753 17.50 4.71 -29.08
N ASN A 754 16.92 4.82 -30.29
CA ASN A 754 17.66 4.76 -31.55
C ASN A 754 18.22 6.12 -31.97
N ASP A 755 17.64 7.23 -31.51
CA ASP A 755 17.99 8.59 -31.91
C ASP A 755 19.32 9.09 -31.31
N GLY A 756 19.75 8.50 -30.20
CA GLY A 756 20.98 8.86 -29.49
C GLY A 756 22.22 8.07 -29.90
N ALA A 757 22.11 7.16 -30.87
CA ALA A 757 23.20 6.25 -31.24
C ALA A 757 24.45 7.01 -31.70
N LEU A 758 25.62 6.72 -31.11
CA LEU A 758 26.86 7.40 -31.48
C LEU A 758 27.42 6.86 -32.79
N THR A 759 28.06 7.75 -33.55
CA THR A 759 28.73 7.37 -34.80
C THR A 759 30.18 6.98 -34.54
N PRO A 760 30.65 5.84 -35.08
CA PRO A 760 32.06 5.45 -34.97
C PRO A 760 32.94 6.40 -35.80
N ILE A 761 34.15 6.67 -35.30
CA ILE A 761 35.19 7.38 -36.03
C ILE A 761 36.28 6.41 -36.48
N ALA A 762 36.99 6.78 -37.54
CA ALA A 762 38.17 6.04 -37.97
C ALA A 762 39.33 6.25 -36.98
N ASP A 763 39.92 5.15 -36.53
CA ASP A 763 41.17 5.13 -35.75
C ASP A 763 42.31 4.62 -36.64
N PRO A 764 43.21 5.51 -37.13
CA PRO A 764 44.35 5.09 -37.95
C PRO A 764 45.29 4.11 -37.23
N ALA A 765 45.36 4.15 -35.90
CA ALA A 765 46.23 3.27 -35.12
C ALA A 765 45.67 1.85 -34.97
N ASN A 766 44.34 1.68 -35.02
CA ASN A 766 43.64 0.41 -34.86
C ASN A 766 42.52 0.26 -35.91
N PRO A 767 42.86 -0.07 -37.17
CA PRO A 767 41.85 -0.24 -38.21
C PRO A 767 40.90 -1.41 -37.90
N LEU A 768 39.63 -1.26 -38.28
CA LEU A 768 38.59 -2.27 -38.05
C LEU A 768 38.91 -3.59 -38.75
N ALA A 769 38.58 -4.71 -38.11
CA ALA A 769 38.66 -6.04 -38.72
C ALA A 769 37.66 -6.19 -39.86
N ASP A 770 36.43 -5.71 -39.63
CA ASP A 770 35.35 -5.63 -40.60
C ASP A 770 34.83 -4.18 -40.65
N PRO A 771 34.93 -3.48 -41.79
CA PRO A 771 34.37 -2.13 -41.94
C PRO A 771 32.86 -2.03 -41.69
N SER A 772 32.13 -3.14 -41.78
CA SER A 772 30.69 -3.20 -41.54
C SER A 772 30.29 -3.45 -40.08
N ASP A 773 31.24 -3.84 -39.21
CA ASP A 773 31.02 -4.04 -37.78
C ASP A 773 31.99 -3.20 -36.91
N PRO A 774 31.70 -1.90 -36.71
CA PRO A 774 32.51 -1.04 -35.86
C PRO A 774 32.47 -1.41 -34.37
N LEU A 775 31.50 -2.22 -33.94
CA LEU A 775 31.41 -2.69 -32.55
C LEU A 775 32.47 -3.75 -32.25
N ALA A 776 32.81 -4.58 -33.24
CA ALA A 776 33.83 -5.63 -33.13
C ALA A 776 35.27 -5.08 -33.13
N GLY A 777 35.47 -3.85 -33.60
CA GLY A 777 36.76 -3.17 -33.59
C GLY A 777 37.82 -3.89 -34.43
N SER A 778 39.09 -3.80 -34.02
CA SER A 778 40.22 -4.26 -34.84
C SER A 778 40.53 -5.76 -34.74
N LYS A 779 40.26 -6.39 -33.58
CA LYS A 779 40.65 -7.78 -33.27
C LYS A 779 39.70 -8.42 -32.24
N PRO A 780 38.43 -8.68 -32.58
CA PRO A 780 37.51 -9.36 -31.67
C PRO A 780 37.96 -10.83 -31.45
N VAL A 781 37.94 -11.30 -30.21
CA VAL A 781 38.21 -12.70 -29.84
C VAL A 781 37.05 -13.21 -29.01
N GLY A 782 36.41 -14.32 -29.42
CA GLY A 782 35.33 -14.97 -28.65
C GLY A 782 34.00 -14.21 -28.56
N PHE A 783 33.93 -12.98 -29.11
CA PHE A 783 32.68 -12.22 -29.22
C PHE A 783 32.04 -12.44 -30.59
N THR A 784 30.76 -12.77 -30.62
CA THR A 784 30.00 -12.98 -31.88
C THR A 784 28.64 -12.27 -31.85
N PRO A 785 28.03 -11.99 -33.02
CA PRO A 785 26.71 -11.36 -33.09
C PRO A 785 25.57 -12.13 -32.42
N ASN A 786 25.67 -13.46 -32.35
CA ASN A 786 24.71 -14.35 -31.70
C ASN A 786 25.24 -14.93 -30.37
N GLY A 787 26.29 -14.33 -29.79
CA GLY A 787 26.86 -14.76 -28.51
C GLY A 787 26.05 -14.33 -27.31
N VAL A 788 24.72 -14.49 -27.36
CA VAL A 788 23.76 -14.17 -26.30
C VAL A 788 22.79 -15.35 -26.16
N PRO A 789 22.57 -15.91 -24.96
CA PRO A 789 21.57 -16.95 -24.75
C PRO A 789 20.15 -16.49 -25.07
N ASP A 790 19.29 -17.43 -25.48
CA ASP A 790 17.87 -17.16 -25.72
C ASP A 790 17.11 -16.85 -24.42
N ASP A 791 17.50 -17.45 -23.29
CA ASP A 791 16.90 -17.22 -21.97
C ASP A 791 17.82 -16.36 -21.10
N LEU A 792 17.36 -15.15 -20.80
CA LEU A 792 18.01 -14.17 -19.94
C LEU A 792 17.18 -13.89 -18.68
N THR A 793 16.40 -14.88 -18.22
CA THR A 793 15.62 -14.79 -16.98
C THR A 793 16.51 -14.34 -15.83
N ALA A 794 16.08 -13.29 -15.14
CA ALA A 794 16.83 -12.68 -14.05
C ALA A 794 17.04 -13.62 -12.87
N ASP A 795 18.10 -13.38 -12.10
CA ASP A 795 18.32 -14.08 -10.82
C ASP A 795 17.13 -13.84 -9.85
N TYR A 796 16.76 -14.88 -9.11
CA TYR A 796 15.65 -14.86 -8.16
C TYR A 796 15.83 -13.81 -7.05
N VAL A 797 14.72 -13.19 -6.65
CA VAL A 797 14.62 -12.32 -5.47
C VAL A 797 13.99 -13.11 -4.33
N GLU A 798 14.66 -13.13 -3.17
CA GLU A 798 14.07 -13.68 -1.96
C GLU A 798 12.90 -12.82 -1.47
N VAL A 799 11.71 -13.41 -1.39
CA VAL A 799 10.53 -12.81 -0.80
C VAL A 799 10.52 -13.12 0.69
N LYS A 800 10.85 -12.11 1.50
CA LYS A 800 10.93 -12.27 2.94
C LYS A 800 9.55 -12.30 3.56
N ALA A 801 9.31 -13.28 4.42
CA ALA A 801 8.06 -13.42 5.16
C ALA A 801 7.67 -12.12 5.91
N GLY A 802 6.42 -11.70 5.74
CA GLY A 802 5.86 -10.50 6.37
C GLY A 802 6.08 -9.20 5.60
N MET A 803 6.62 -9.26 4.38
CA MET A 803 6.59 -8.16 3.42
C MET A 803 5.14 -7.82 3.05
N GLY A 804 4.77 -6.53 3.08
CA GLY A 804 3.40 -6.10 2.81
C GLY A 804 2.94 -6.40 1.38
N ASN A 805 1.66 -6.72 1.22
CA ASN A 805 0.97 -6.93 -0.06
C ASN A 805 1.62 -8.00 -0.96
N THR A 806 2.04 -9.12 -0.37
CA THR A 806 2.36 -10.35 -1.10
C THR A 806 1.14 -11.27 -1.12
N ASP A 807 1.01 -12.10 -2.15
CA ASP A 807 -0.05 -13.10 -2.33
C ASP A 807 -0.10 -14.14 -1.18
N GLY A 808 1.07 -14.57 -0.69
CA GLY A 808 1.23 -15.50 0.42
C GLY A 808 1.78 -14.86 1.71
N GLN A 809 1.31 -15.36 2.87
CA GLN A 809 1.86 -15.03 4.21
C GLN A 809 2.38 -16.29 4.92
N SER A 810 3.23 -17.05 4.24
CA SER A 810 3.85 -18.26 4.80
C SER A 810 5.17 -17.94 5.52
N ILE A 811 5.61 -18.88 6.36
CA ILE A 811 6.94 -18.85 6.98
C ILE A 811 7.82 -19.79 6.17
N GLY A 812 8.90 -19.26 5.60
CA GLY A 812 9.86 -20.02 4.81
C GLY A 812 10.50 -19.15 3.74
N PRO A 813 11.53 -19.65 3.05
CA PRO A 813 12.06 -18.97 1.88
C PRO A 813 11.10 -19.14 0.71
N SER A 814 10.63 -18.03 0.16
CA SER A 814 9.98 -17.97 -1.16
C SER A 814 10.81 -17.09 -2.08
N PHE A 815 10.74 -17.37 -3.37
CA PHE A 815 11.58 -16.73 -4.37
C PHE A 815 10.73 -16.40 -5.58
N GLU A 816 10.86 -15.17 -6.06
CA GLU A 816 10.20 -14.71 -7.28
C GLU A 816 11.26 -14.29 -8.29
N THR A 817 10.93 -14.40 -9.57
CA THR A 817 11.75 -13.87 -10.65
C THR A 817 10.91 -13.01 -11.58
N GLY A 818 11.58 -12.17 -12.35
CA GLY A 818 10.98 -11.16 -13.19
C GLY A 818 11.99 -10.08 -13.54
N SER A 819 11.74 -9.38 -14.64
CA SER A 819 12.51 -8.25 -15.15
C SER A 819 11.59 -7.39 -16.00
N GLY A 820 12.04 -6.20 -16.42
CA GLY A 820 11.23 -5.35 -17.30
C GLY A 820 10.84 -6.09 -18.59
N SER A 821 9.62 -5.85 -19.08
CA SER A 821 9.14 -6.53 -20.28
C SER A 821 10.06 -6.34 -21.49
N GLY A 822 10.30 -7.44 -22.22
CA GLY A 822 11.17 -7.50 -23.40
C GLY A 822 12.67 -7.62 -23.11
N THR A 823 13.09 -7.82 -21.86
CA THR A 823 14.51 -7.88 -21.46
C THR A 823 15.05 -9.29 -21.16
N THR A 824 14.19 -10.30 -21.24
CA THR A 824 14.49 -11.72 -20.90
C THR A 824 15.04 -12.53 -22.07
N GLY A 825 15.39 -11.91 -23.20
CA GLY A 825 15.99 -12.59 -24.35
C GLY A 825 14.98 -13.03 -25.41
N GLY A 826 15.39 -14.02 -26.19
CA GLY A 826 14.65 -14.58 -27.32
C GLY A 826 15.21 -14.19 -28.69
N VAL A 827 14.55 -14.70 -29.73
CA VAL A 827 14.94 -14.51 -31.13
C VAL A 827 14.12 -13.37 -31.77
N GLY A 828 14.81 -12.46 -32.45
CA GLY A 828 14.25 -11.30 -33.13
C GLY A 828 14.54 -11.29 -34.64
N ALA A 829 14.28 -10.15 -35.28
CA ALA A 829 14.60 -9.94 -36.69
C ALA A 829 16.13 -9.85 -36.91
N LEU A 830 16.58 -10.20 -38.12
CA LEU A 830 17.99 -10.14 -38.51
C LEU A 830 18.53 -8.70 -38.40
N GLY A 831 19.60 -8.53 -37.61
CA GLY A 831 20.24 -7.26 -37.34
C GLY A 831 21.37 -6.89 -38.30
N VAL A 832 21.91 -5.68 -38.14
CA VAL A 832 22.89 -5.07 -39.05
C VAL A 832 24.21 -5.86 -39.19
N ASN A 833 24.67 -6.55 -38.14
CA ASN A 833 25.85 -7.42 -38.16
C ASN A 833 25.50 -8.92 -38.22
N GLY A 834 24.27 -9.26 -38.63
CA GLY A 834 23.81 -10.65 -38.79
C GLY A 834 23.29 -11.31 -37.50
N SER A 835 23.15 -10.56 -36.41
CA SER A 835 22.54 -11.05 -35.17
C SER A 835 21.05 -11.37 -35.33
N THR A 836 20.54 -12.41 -34.68
CA THR A 836 19.11 -12.73 -34.57
C THR A 836 18.59 -12.55 -33.15
N VAL A 837 19.35 -11.87 -32.28
CA VAL A 837 18.96 -11.65 -30.88
C VAL A 837 17.82 -10.63 -30.79
N LYS A 838 16.81 -10.91 -29.97
CA LYS A 838 15.73 -9.96 -29.68
C LYS A 838 16.26 -8.82 -28.82
N LEU A 839 16.30 -7.62 -29.40
CA LEU A 839 16.76 -6.43 -28.71
C LEU A 839 15.71 -5.86 -27.74
N PRO A 840 16.14 -5.36 -26.56
CA PRO A 840 15.26 -4.75 -25.56
C PRO A 840 14.91 -3.30 -25.90
N PHE A 841 14.04 -2.68 -25.10
CA PHE A 841 13.80 -1.23 -25.05
C PHE A 841 13.23 -0.57 -26.32
N GLY A 842 12.92 -1.35 -27.36
CA GLY A 842 12.57 -0.81 -28.68
C GLY A 842 13.79 -0.43 -29.54
N LEU A 843 14.98 -0.95 -29.22
CA LEU A 843 16.16 -0.82 -30.09
C LEU A 843 15.92 -1.54 -31.42
N GLY A 844 16.20 -0.85 -32.52
CA GLY A 844 15.98 -1.33 -33.88
C GLY A 844 17.10 -2.25 -34.35
N PRO A 845 16.82 -3.53 -34.71
CA PRO A 845 17.85 -4.48 -35.14
C PRO A 845 18.56 -4.06 -36.43
N ALA A 846 17.86 -3.35 -37.32
CA ALA A 846 18.42 -2.85 -38.58
C ALA A 846 19.52 -1.78 -38.42
N ARG A 847 19.71 -1.23 -37.22
CA ARG A 847 20.70 -0.17 -36.93
C ARG A 847 21.62 -0.48 -35.76
N THR A 848 21.25 -1.44 -34.92
CA THR A 848 21.94 -1.72 -33.66
C THR A 848 22.68 -3.07 -33.77
N PRO A 849 24.02 -3.08 -33.92
CA PRO A 849 24.78 -4.32 -33.81
C PRO A 849 24.82 -4.80 -32.35
N VAL A 850 25.02 -6.10 -32.18
CA VAL A 850 25.20 -6.74 -30.86
C VAL A 850 26.46 -7.57 -30.91
N LEU A 851 27.18 -7.63 -29.79
CA LEU A 851 28.22 -8.63 -29.57
C LEU A 851 28.06 -9.23 -28.19
N GLY A 852 28.27 -10.54 -28.08
CA GLY A 852 28.34 -11.23 -26.80
C GLY A 852 29.35 -12.37 -26.79
N SER A 853 29.81 -12.72 -25.59
CA SER A 853 30.86 -13.72 -25.35
C SER A 853 30.33 -15.14 -25.11
N TYR A 854 29.00 -15.34 -25.08
CA TYR A 854 28.43 -16.67 -24.89
C TYR A 854 28.78 -17.58 -26.08
N GLN A 855 29.22 -18.78 -25.77
CA GLN A 855 29.67 -19.78 -26.75
C GLN A 855 28.93 -21.10 -26.54
N ASP A 856 28.39 -21.68 -27.61
CA ASP A 856 27.81 -23.02 -27.57
C ASP A 856 28.94 -24.07 -27.51
N GLY A 857 29.26 -24.55 -26.31
CA GLY A 857 30.23 -25.62 -26.09
C GLY A 857 31.41 -25.23 -25.19
N ILE A 858 32.65 -25.51 -25.64
CA ILE A 858 33.86 -25.25 -24.85
C ILE A 858 34.08 -23.74 -24.79
N GLN A 859 33.92 -23.16 -23.60
CA GLN A 859 34.20 -21.76 -23.37
C GLN A 859 35.68 -21.45 -23.61
N GLN A 860 35.94 -20.39 -24.37
CA GLN A 860 37.26 -19.80 -24.55
C GLN A 860 37.24 -18.37 -24.02
N SER A 861 38.40 -17.88 -23.59
CA SER A 861 38.52 -16.48 -23.17
C SER A 861 38.15 -15.56 -24.32
N ALA A 862 37.28 -14.59 -24.05
CA ALA A 862 36.84 -13.59 -25.01
C ALA A 862 37.36 -12.19 -24.63
N SER A 863 37.67 -11.38 -25.63
CA SER A 863 38.08 -9.98 -25.45
C SER A 863 37.75 -9.18 -26.70
N VAL A 864 37.28 -7.95 -26.52
CA VAL A 864 36.95 -7.04 -27.62
C VAL A 864 37.18 -5.59 -27.18
N VAL A 865 37.72 -4.79 -28.09
CA VAL A 865 37.84 -3.34 -27.96
C VAL A 865 37.15 -2.74 -29.18
N SER A 866 36.05 -2.02 -28.96
CA SER A 866 35.26 -1.45 -30.06
C SER A 866 36.01 -0.31 -30.77
N SER A 867 35.46 0.17 -31.89
CA SER A 867 35.87 1.46 -32.44
C SER A 867 35.66 2.60 -31.43
N TRP A 868 36.34 3.72 -31.67
CA TRP A 868 36.01 5.00 -31.03
C TRP A 868 34.70 5.54 -31.59
N TYR A 869 33.84 6.04 -30.71
CA TYR A 869 32.56 6.67 -31.00
C TYR A 869 32.61 8.14 -30.62
N GLN A 870 32.18 9.02 -31.52
CA GLN A 870 32.20 10.46 -31.30
C GLN A 870 31.09 10.89 -30.35
N LEU A 871 31.44 11.62 -29.29
CA LEU A 871 30.47 12.28 -28.41
C LEU A 871 29.92 13.55 -29.07
N PRO A 872 28.63 13.85 -28.88
CA PRO A 872 28.07 15.14 -29.26
C PRO A 872 28.58 16.25 -28.33
N GLU A 873 28.26 17.50 -28.69
CA GLU A 873 28.43 18.63 -27.77
C GLU A 873 27.62 18.39 -26.48
N ARG A 874 28.21 18.70 -25.33
CA ARG A 874 27.56 18.49 -24.03
C ARG A 874 26.29 19.35 -23.93
N SER A 875 25.21 18.75 -23.47
CA SER A 875 23.93 19.42 -23.24
C SER A 875 23.31 18.92 -21.93
N ASP A 876 22.58 19.80 -21.23
CA ASP A 876 21.85 19.46 -20.02
C ASP A 876 20.73 18.42 -20.29
N ASP A 877 20.20 18.38 -21.51
CA ASP A 877 19.17 17.42 -21.95
C ASP A 877 19.74 16.01 -22.28
N SER A 878 21.07 15.88 -22.29
CA SER A 878 21.78 14.64 -22.61
C SER A 878 22.98 14.40 -21.67
N PRO A 879 22.73 14.17 -20.36
CA PRO A 879 23.78 14.12 -19.34
C PRO A 879 24.51 12.75 -19.23
N LEU A 880 24.13 11.75 -20.02
CA LEU A 880 24.62 10.37 -19.90
C LEU A 880 25.22 9.85 -21.22
N VAL A 881 26.19 8.95 -21.11
CA VAL A 881 26.47 7.92 -22.11
C VAL A 881 25.87 6.62 -21.58
N VAL A 882 25.11 5.93 -22.43
CA VAL A 882 24.41 4.69 -22.10
C VAL A 882 24.84 3.59 -23.06
N LEU A 883 25.02 2.38 -22.54
CA LEU A 883 25.10 1.17 -23.36
C LEU A 883 24.10 0.14 -22.84
N SER A 884 23.42 -0.54 -23.75
CA SER A 884 22.56 -1.67 -23.36
C SER A 884 23.43 -2.92 -23.29
N ALA A 885 23.33 -3.66 -22.19
CA ALA A 885 24.16 -4.80 -21.91
C ALA A 885 23.36 -5.93 -21.25
N ALA A 886 23.83 -7.16 -21.41
CA ALA A 886 23.30 -8.37 -20.79
C ALA A 886 24.44 -9.24 -20.23
N GLY A 887 24.09 -10.26 -19.46
CA GLY A 887 25.04 -11.15 -18.81
C GLY A 887 25.53 -10.63 -17.45
N ARG A 888 26.58 -11.26 -16.92
CA ARG A 888 27.13 -10.97 -15.58
C ARG A 888 28.31 -10.00 -15.73
N ILE A 889 28.12 -8.74 -15.34
CA ILE A 889 29.10 -7.66 -15.51
C ILE A 889 29.52 -7.15 -14.15
N PHE A 890 30.84 -6.97 -13.97
CA PHE A 890 31.39 -6.41 -12.75
C PHE A 890 30.87 -4.98 -12.54
N SER A 891 30.33 -4.70 -11.35
CA SER A 891 29.83 -3.39 -11.00
C SER A 891 30.01 -3.08 -9.53
N VAL A 892 29.96 -1.79 -9.20
CA VAL A 892 29.97 -1.30 -7.81
C VAL A 892 28.67 -0.56 -7.58
N ASP A 893 27.87 -1.06 -6.64
CA ASP A 893 26.69 -0.36 -6.16
C ASP A 893 27.14 0.94 -5.47
N GLN A 894 26.80 2.07 -6.10
CA GLN A 894 27.20 3.41 -5.65
C GLN A 894 26.57 3.81 -4.31
N ILE A 895 25.50 3.12 -3.90
CA ILE A 895 24.72 3.40 -2.71
C ILE A 895 25.26 2.59 -1.54
N SER A 896 25.38 1.28 -1.72
CA SER A 896 25.81 0.37 -0.65
C SER A 896 27.34 0.23 -0.56
N GLY A 897 28.05 0.53 -1.65
CA GLY A 897 29.48 0.28 -1.83
C GLY A 897 29.80 -1.19 -2.08
N GLN A 898 28.79 -2.05 -2.27
CA GLN A 898 28.99 -3.48 -2.52
C GLN A 898 29.44 -3.72 -3.96
N THR A 899 30.39 -4.63 -4.12
CA THR A 899 30.88 -5.06 -5.43
C THR A 899 30.09 -6.28 -5.90
N ASN A 900 29.53 -6.22 -7.10
CA ASN A 900 28.90 -7.35 -7.76
C ASN A 900 29.91 -8.06 -8.66
N TYR A 901 30.03 -9.38 -8.50
CA TYR A 901 30.92 -10.18 -9.34
C TYR A 901 30.37 -10.31 -10.77
N GLY A 902 31.27 -10.26 -11.74
CA GLY A 902 30.98 -10.44 -13.16
C GLY A 902 32.21 -10.15 -14.01
N GLN A 903 32.01 -10.13 -15.33
CA GLN A 903 33.05 -9.90 -16.32
C GLN A 903 33.36 -8.41 -16.49
N SER A 904 34.55 -8.10 -16.99
CA SER A 904 35.01 -6.71 -17.13
C SER A 904 34.39 -6.06 -18.36
N LEU A 905 33.62 -5.00 -18.14
CA LEU A 905 33.22 -4.06 -19.19
C LEU A 905 33.53 -2.65 -18.69
N VAL A 906 34.46 -1.96 -19.36
CA VAL A 906 34.81 -0.56 -19.08
C VAL A 906 34.62 0.30 -20.32
N VAL A 907 34.33 1.57 -20.11
CA VAL A 907 34.29 2.59 -21.17
C VAL A 907 35.59 3.37 -21.11
N GLU A 908 36.41 3.26 -22.15
CA GLU A 908 37.58 4.11 -22.34
C GLU A 908 37.16 5.42 -22.97
N TYR A 909 37.74 6.53 -22.52
CA TYR A 909 37.42 7.87 -23.02
C TYR A 909 38.70 8.62 -23.37
N GLY A 910 38.59 9.51 -24.35
CA GLY A 910 39.75 10.22 -24.88
C GLY A 910 39.41 11.48 -25.65
N LYS A 911 40.47 12.07 -26.18
CA LYS A 911 40.43 13.27 -27.01
C LYS A 911 40.99 13.01 -28.40
N ARG A 912 40.22 13.33 -29.43
CA ARG A 912 40.65 13.25 -30.82
C ARG A 912 41.65 14.36 -31.15
N GLN A 913 42.78 13.96 -31.70
CA GLN A 913 43.84 14.85 -32.14
C GLN A 913 43.62 15.28 -33.60
N ALA A 914 44.31 16.34 -34.02
CA ALA A 914 44.19 16.89 -35.38
C ALA A 914 44.63 15.91 -36.49
N ASP A 915 45.48 14.93 -36.15
CA ASP A 915 45.93 13.86 -37.06
C ASP A 915 44.95 12.67 -37.15
N GLY A 916 43.84 12.72 -36.40
CA GLY A 916 42.82 11.67 -36.36
C GLY A 916 43.10 10.57 -35.33
N THR A 917 44.24 10.58 -34.64
CA THR A 917 44.50 9.66 -33.51
C THR A 917 43.73 10.09 -32.26
N VAL A 918 43.58 9.19 -31.29
CA VAL A 918 42.93 9.47 -30.02
C VAL A 918 43.94 9.39 -28.88
N ASP A 919 44.03 10.46 -28.10
CA ASP A 919 44.76 10.47 -26.83
C ASP A 919 43.85 9.94 -25.72
N VAL A 920 44.20 8.77 -25.17
CA VAL A 920 43.38 8.08 -24.16
C VAL A 920 43.56 8.76 -22.81
N GLN A 921 42.48 9.27 -22.25
CA GLN A 921 42.49 10.02 -21.00
C GLN A 921 42.24 9.12 -19.78
N GLY A 922 41.50 8.02 -19.93
CA GLY A 922 41.23 7.08 -18.84
C GLY A 922 40.15 6.05 -19.15
N THR A 923 39.71 5.34 -18.11
CA THR A 923 38.62 4.35 -18.16
C THR A 923 37.58 4.62 -17.09
N TYR A 924 36.35 4.23 -17.36
CA TYR A 924 35.20 4.36 -16.46
C TYR A 924 34.51 3.00 -16.31
N VAL A 925 34.17 2.61 -15.08
CA VAL A 925 33.33 1.42 -14.81
C VAL A 925 31.86 1.89 -14.79
N PRO A 926 31.05 1.52 -15.77
CA PRO A 926 29.66 1.98 -15.85
C PRO A 926 28.84 1.61 -14.60
N ARG A 927 27.88 2.48 -14.26
CA ARG A 927 26.91 2.20 -13.19
C ARG A 927 25.90 1.17 -13.71
N ASP A 928 25.73 0.08 -12.97
CA ASP A 928 24.80 -1.01 -13.27
C ASP A 928 23.78 -1.13 -12.13
N ILE A 929 22.49 -1.16 -12.47
CA ILE A 929 21.40 -1.38 -11.51
C ILE A 929 20.83 -2.79 -11.53
N GLY A 930 21.30 -3.64 -12.46
CA GLY A 930 20.73 -4.97 -12.65
C GLY A 930 19.36 -4.96 -13.36
N PRO A 931 18.66 -6.11 -13.37
CA PRO A 931 19.12 -7.41 -12.87
C PRO A 931 20.06 -8.12 -13.86
N ALA A 932 20.94 -8.97 -13.35
CA ALA A 932 21.68 -9.92 -14.18
C ALA A 932 20.91 -11.26 -14.26
N PRO A 933 21.05 -12.03 -15.36
CA PRO A 933 21.76 -11.72 -16.60
C PRO A 933 20.93 -10.92 -17.63
N SER A 934 19.72 -10.45 -17.30
CA SER A 934 18.81 -9.76 -18.22
C SER A 934 19.41 -8.50 -18.86
N TRP A 935 18.81 -8.09 -19.98
CA TRP A 935 19.15 -6.83 -20.64
C TRP A 935 18.88 -5.63 -19.74
N ARG A 936 19.85 -4.71 -19.67
CA ARG A 936 19.79 -3.50 -18.85
C ARG A 936 20.67 -2.40 -19.44
N ASN A 937 20.50 -1.18 -18.96
CA ASN A 937 21.26 -0.02 -19.43
C ASN A 937 22.35 0.34 -18.42
N LEU A 938 23.62 0.22 -18.82
CA LEU A 938 24.75 0.71 -18.05
C LEU A 938 24.97 2.20 -18.32
N ARG A 939 25.36 2.95 -17.29
CA ARG A 939 25.30 4.43 -17.30
C ARG A 939 26.66 5.03 -16.98
N VAL A 940 27.07 6.01 -17.78
CA VAL A 940 28.27 6.83 -17.58
C VAL A 940 27.87 8.30 -17.56
N PRO A 941 27.89 8.98 -16.41
CA PRO A 941 27.62 10.41 -16.31
C PRO A 941 28.70 11.22 -17.05
N ILE A 942 28.29 12.08 -17.99
CA ILE A 942 29.22 12.85 -18.83
C ILE A 942 29.96 13.92 -18.02
N ASP A 943 29.35 14.42 -16.95
CA ASP A 943 29.94 15.40 -16.03
C ASP A 943 31.10 14.83 -15.20
N GLU A 944 31.20 13.50 -15.07
CA GLU A 944 32.33 12.82 -14.44
C GLU A 944 33.52 12.60 -15.39
N LEU A 945 33.33 12.80 -16.70
CA LEU A 945 34.40 12.74 -17.70
C LEU A 945 35.09 14.11 -17.86
N PRO A 946 36.40 14.16 -18.19
CA PRO A 946 37.11 15.41 -18.49
C PRO A 946 36.36 16.29 -19.51
N ALA A 947 36.32 17.60 -19.28
CA ALA A 947 35.51 18.53 -20.08
C ALA A 947 35.86 18.55 -21.58
N ASP A 948 37.07 18.15 -21.95
CA ASP A 948 37.57 18.09 -23.32
C ASP A 948 37.57 16.68 -23.95
N THR A 949 36.93 15.71 -23.29
CA THR A 949 36.64 14.39 -23.86
C THR A 949 35.64 14.52 -25.01
N ASP A 950 35.97 13.97 -26.18
CA ASP A 950 35.13 14.01 -27.39
C ASP A 950 34.87 12.63 -28.00
N VAL A 951 35.49 11.56 -27.47
CA VAL A 951 35.30 10.19 -27.96
C VAL A 951 35.28 9.17 -26.82
N VAL A 952 34.54 8.07 -27.03
CA VAL A 952 34.45 6.92 -26.11
C VAL A 952 34.53 5.60 -26.86
N ARG A 953 34.99 4.53 -26.22
CA ARG A 953 34.92 3.16 -26.74
C ARG A 953 34.70 2.14 -25.63
N ILE A 954 34.19 0.96 -26.00
CA ILE A 954 33.96 -0.15 -25.08
C ILE A 954 35.20 -1.06 -25.08
N ASN A 955 35.69 -1.41 -23.91
CA ASN A 955 36.71 -2.45 -23.71
C ASN A 955 36.13 -3.52 -22.79
N ALA A 956 35.88 -4.70 -23.36
CA ALA A 956 35.25 -5.82 -22.67
C ALA A 956 36.15 -7.06 -22.68
N SER A 957 36.19 -7.77 -21.55
CA SER A 957 36.98 -8.98 -21.38
C SER A 957 36.26 -9.98 -20.49
N ASP A 958 36.23 -11.22 -20.99
CA ASP A 958 35.67 -12.39 -20.35
C ASP A 958 36.74 -13.50 -20.31
N PRO A 959 37.59 -13.52 -19.26
CA PRO A 959 38.56 -14.59 -19.04
C PRO A 959 37.96 -15.82 -18.35
N ASN A 960 36.70 -15.76 -17.89
CA ASN A 960 36.10 -16.84 -17.13
C ASN A 960 35.48 -17.87 -18.08
N LEU A 961 35.74 -19.16 -17.84
CA LEU A 961 35.28 -20.25 -18.71
C LEU A 961 34.04 -20.96 -18.16
N THR A 962 33.40 -20.41 -17.13
CA THR A 962 32.16 -20.94 -16.56
C THR A 962 31.00 -20.54 -17.46
N GLY A 963 30.15 -21.49 -17.88
CA GLY A 963 29.13 -21.22 -18.91
C GLY A 963 28.07 -20.16 -18.56
N ASP A 964 27.89 -19.83 -17.28
CA ASP A 964 27.00 -18.74 -16.82
C ASP A 964 27.70 -17.38 -16.69
N GLN A 965 29.01 -17.32 -16.96
CA GLN A 965 29.84 -16.13 -16.94
C GLN A 965 30.08 -15.69 -18.38
N TRP A 966 29.24 -14.77 -18.83
CA TRP A 966 29.32 -14.15 -20.14
C TRP A 966 28.80 -12.71 -20.05
N LEU A 967 29.08 -11.92 -21.08
CA LEU A 967 28.53 -10.57 -21.21
C LEU A 967 28.19 -10.27 -22.68
N ALA A 968 27.22 -9.39 -22.88
CA ALA A 968 26.90 -8.85 -24.19
C ALA A 968 26.59 -7.36 -24.11
N PHE A 969 26.77 -6.64 -25.20
CA PHE A 969 26.55 -5.19 -25.25
C PHE A 969 26.20 -4.69 -26.66
N THR A 970 25.56 -3.53 -26.69
CA THR A 970 25.30 -2.71 -27.88
C THR A 970 26.26 -1.50 -27.92
N PRO A 971 26.34 -0.76 -29.04
CA PRO A 971 27.13 0.47 -29.10
C PRO A 971 26.69 1.51 -28.06
N PRO A 972 27.61 2.41 -27.64
CA PRO A 972 27.24 3.50 -26.76
C PRO A 972 26.32 4.50 -27.48
N ARG A 973 25.39 5.07 -26.73
CA ARG A 973 24.47 6.13 -27.17
C ARG A 973 24.41 7.24 -26.14
N VAL A 974 24.09 8.45 -26.58
CA VAL A 974 23.80 9.60 -25.70
C VAL A 974 22.31 9.89 -25.79
N PRO A 975 21.51 9.51 -24.76
CA PRO A 975 20.07 9.61 -24.81
C PRO A 975 19.61 11.08 -24.81
N LYS A 976 18.50 11.35 -25.49
CA LYS A 976 17.75 12.59 -25.34
C LYS A 976 16.68 12.37 -24.28
N LEU A 977 16.80 13.09 -23.17
CA LEU A 977 15.99 12.83 -21.99
C LEU A 977 14.91 13.90 -21.80
N GLN A 978 13.70 13.45 -21.47
CA GLN A 978 12.59 14.32 -21.07
C GLN A 978 11.98 13.83 -19.76
N SER A 979 11.38 14.71 -18.96
CA SER A 979 10.71 14.26 -17.73
C SER A 979 9.53 13.33 -18.03
N LEU A 980 9.30 12.35 -17.17
CA LEU A 980 8.16 11.42 -17.27
C LEU A 980 6.83 12.19 -17.30
N GLY A 981 6.72 13.26 -16.51
CA GLY A 981 5.58 14.17 -16.52
C GLY A 981 5.28 14.75 -17.91
N THR A 982 6.31 15.03 -18.71
CA THR A 982 6.17 15.52 -20.09
C THR A 982 5.83 14.39 -21.05
N VAL A 983 6.51 13.25 -20.95
CA VAL A 983 6.36 12.13 -21.90
C VAL A 983 5.06 11.36 -21.73
N VAL A 984 4.57 11.19 -20.50
CA VAL A 984 3.31 10.48 -20.18
C VAL A 984 2.15 11.48 -20.04
N GLY A 985 2.41 12.68 -19.54
CA GLY A 985 1.37 13.68 -19.28
C GLY A 985 0.48 13.31 -18.09
N ASN A 986 -0.71 13.90 -18.07
CA ASN A 986 -1.71 13.80 -16.99
C ASN A 986 -3.11 13.40 -17.47
N GLU A 987 -3.32 13.21 -18.78
CA GLU A 987 -4.62 12.84 -19.36
C GLU A 987 -4.71 11.36 -19.76
N ARG A 988 -3.59 10.78 -20.21
CA ARG A 988 -3.53 9.37 -20.64
C ARG A 988 -3.73 8.43 -19.46
N PRO A 989 -4.44 7.29 -19.66
CA PRO A 989 -4.64 6.29 -18.62
C PRO A 989 -3.34 5.54 -18.35
N VAL A 990 -2.99 5.43 -17.07
CA VAL A 990 -1.78 4.74 -16.60
C VAL A 990 -2.16 3.68 -15.57
N LEU A 991 -1.61 2.48 -15.68
CA LEU A 991 -1.58 1.53 -14.57
C LEU A 991 -0.45 1.94 -13.62
N LEU A 992 -0.81 2.66 -12.55
CA LEU A 992 0.11 2.96 -11.45
C LEU A 992 0.08 1.77 -10.49
N ASP A 993 1.16 1.00 -10.41
CA ASP A 993 1.26 -0.08 -9.44
C ASP A 993 1.01 0.45 -8.01
N TRP A 994 0.43 -0.39 -7.16
CA TRP A 994 -0.11 0.08 -5.88
C TRP A 994 0.90 0.78 -4.96
N ALA A 995 2.20 0.49 -5.12
CA ALA A 995 3.27 1.08 -4.32
C ALA A 995 3.64 2.50 -4.74
N VAL A 996 3.37 2.92 -5.99
CA VAL A 996 3.93 4.14 -6.59
C VAL A 996 2.94 5.31 -6.68
N GLY A 997 1.64 5.06 -6.48
CA GLY A 997 0.58 6.06 -6.74
C GLY A 997 0.74 7.40 -6.00
N LEU A 998 1.32 7.43 -4.80
CA LEU A 998 1.55 8.68 -4.06
C LEU A 998 2.72 9.50 -4.62
N GLN A 999 3.69 8.85 -5.28
CA GLN A 999 4.86 9.48 -5.87
C GLN A 999 4.57 10.06 -7.26
N PHE A 1000 3.53 9.55 -7.93
CA PHE A 1000 3.03 10.00 -9.24
C PHE A 1000 1.60 10.57 -9.13
N PRO A 1001 1.36 11.63 -8.33
CA PRO A 1001 0.01 12.12 -8.04
C PRO A 1001 -0.66 12.83 -9.23
N CYS A 1002 0.10 13.17 -10.28
CA CYS A 1002 -0.42 13.86 -11.47
C CYS A 1002 -0.85 12.90 -12.59
N GLN A 1003 -0.21 11.74 -12.73
CA GLN A 1003 -0.59 10.73 -13.71
C GLN A 1003 -2.00 10.22 -13.39
N ARG A 1004 -2.85 10.08 -14.42
CA ARG A 1004 -4.23 9.63 -14.26
C ARG A 1004 -4.26 8.09 -14.24
N PRO A 1005 -4.72 7.46 -13.16
CA PRO A 1005 -4.99 6.02 -13.19
C PRO A 1005 -6.08 5.72 -14.22
N PHE A 1006 -6.07 4.54 -14.85
CA PHE A 1006 -7.17 4.16 -15.74
C PHE A 1006 -8.51 4.15 -14.98
N ASP A 1007 -9.58 4.53 -15.66
CA ASP A 1007 -10.93 4.52 -15.08
C ASP A 1007 -11.66 3.21 -15.36
N HIS A 1008 -12.70 2.90 -14.58
CA HIS A 1008 -13.63 1.84 -14.91
C HIS A 1008 -15.06 2.28 -14.59
N LEU A 1009 -16.02 1.86 -15.41
CA LEU A 1009 -17.43 2.25 -15.28
C LEU A 1009 -18.32 1.06 -15.61
N ASN A 1010 -19.34 0.82 -14.77
CA ASN A 1010 -20.32 -0.24 -14.96
C ASN A 1010 -19.73 -1.65 -15.21
N GLY A 1011 -18.53 -1.91 -14.68
CA GLY A 1011 -17.83 -3.19 -14.81
C GLY A 1011 -16.84 -3.28 -15.97
N VAL A 1012 -16.74 -2.28 -16.85
CA VAL A 1012 -15.75 -2.22 -17.94
C VAL A 1012 -14.64 -1.23 -17.60
N ALA A 1013 -13.39 -1.65 -17.77
CA ALA A 1013 -12.20 -0.82 -17.58
C ALA A 1013 -11.78 -0.07 -18.85
N GLU A 1014 -11.04 1.01 -18.67
CA GLU A 1014 -10.28 1.68 -19.72
C GLU A 1014 -8.90 1.02 -19.85
N MET A 1015 -8.48 0.67 -21.06
CA MET A 1015 -7.15 0.10 -21.29
C MET A 1015 -6.05 1.17 -21.10
N PRO A 1016 -5.09 0.99 -20.16
CA PRO A 1016 -3.99 1.91 -19.96
C PRO A 1016 -3.00 1.89 -21.13
N GLU A 1017 -2.33 3.02 -21.37
CA GLU A 1017 -1.24 3.13 -22.36
C GLU A 1017 0.14 2.85 -21.75
N TYR A 1018 0.28 3.10 -20.45
CA TYR A 1018 1.54 2.94 -19.73
C TYR A 1018 1.31 2.22 -18.41
N ARG A 1019 2.36 1.56 -17.91
CA ARG A 1019 2.47 1.05 -16.56
C ARG A 1019 3.67 1.66 -15.85
N ILE A 1020 3.51 2.10 -14.60
CA ILE A 1020 4.62 2.57 -13.76
C ILE A 1020 4.78 1.59 -12.60
N LEU A 1021 5.96 1.00 -12.50
CA LEU A 1021 6.31 -0.03 -11.52
C LEU A 1021 7.31 0.50 -10.48
N PRO A 1022 7.33 -0.03 -9.25
CA PRO A 1022 8.39 0.28 -8.28
C PRO A 1022 9.72 -0.42 -8.65
N ASP A 1023 10.74 -0.27 -7.79
CA ASP A 1023 12.02 -0.97 -7.93
C ASP A 1023 11.82 -2.49 -8.02
N ARG A 1024 12.71 -3.18 -8.75
CA ARG A 1024 12.53 -4.59 -9.12
C ARG A 1024 12.18 -5.49 -7.93
N PRO A 1025 12.90 -5.45 -6.79
CA PRO A 1025 12.59 -6.34 -5.68
C PRO A 1025 11.17 -6.16 -5.17
N LEU A 1026 10.62 -4.94 -5.19
CA LEU A 1026 9.25 -4.67 -4.78
C LEU A 1026 8.24 -5.05 -5.88
N ALA A 1027 8.58 -4.87 -7.15
CA ALA A 1027 7.71 -5.25 -8.26
C ALA A 1027 7.44 -6.76 -8.27
N VAL A 1028 8.50 -7.57 -8.38
CA VAL A 1028 8.38 -9.03 -8.56
C VAL A 1028 7.86 -9.74 -7.32
N SER A 1029 8.17 -9.23 -6.12
CA SER A 1029 7.73 -9.89 -4.89
C SER A 1029 6.31 -9.51 -4.48
N SER A 1030 5.79 -8.38 -4.95
CA SER A 1030 4.60 -7.78 -4.36
C SER A 1030 3.64 -7.12 -5.34
N THR A 1031 4.05 -6.21 -6.23
CA THR A 1031 3.04 -5.59 -7.12
C THR A 1031 2.53 -6.57 -8.16
N ASP A 1032 3.42 -7.35 -8.79
CA ASP A 1032 3.06 -8.36 -9.79
C ASP A 1032 2.20 -9.46 -9.18
N THR A 1033 2.59 -10.00 -8.03
CA THR A 1033 1.85 -11.08 -7.34
C THR A 1033 0.53 -10.62 -6.75
N TRP A 1034 0.45 -9.38 -6.24
CA TRP A 1034 -0.78 -8.87 -5.62
C TRP A 1034 -1.88 -8.58 -6.62
N GLN A 1035 -1.50 -8.07 -7.79
CA GLN A 1035 -2.42 -7.54 -8.80
C GLN A 1035 -2.53 -8.45 -10.05
N SER A 1036 -2.14 -9.73 -9.87
CA SER A 1036 -2.14 -10.79 -10.87
C SER A 1036 -3.55 -11.20 -11.35
N LEU A 1037 -3.59 -11.95 -12.44
CA LEU A 1037 -4.81 -12.54 -13.02
C LEU A 1037 -5.61 -13.37 -12.02
N GLU A 1038 -4.96 -14.32 -11.36
CA GLU A 1038 -5.59 -15.32 -10.47
C GLU A 1038 -6.29 -14.66 -9.28
N ASN A 1039 -5.79 -13.49 -8.91
CA ASN A 1039 -6.23 -12.72 -7.78
C ASN A 1039 -7.26 -11.64 -8.15
N GLY A 1040 -7.66 -11.57 -9.42
CA GLY A 1040 -8.66 -10.62 -9.92
C GLY A 1040 -8.12 -9.20 -10.10
N GLY A 1041 -6.81 -9.04 -10.28
CA GLY A 1041 -6.17 -7.74 -10.51
C GLY A 1041 -6.10 -7.34 -11.99
N PRO A 1042 -5.65 -6.09 -12.27
CA PRO A 1042 -5.65 -5.52 -13.62
C PRO A 1042 -4.70 -6.21 -14.61
N LEU A 1043 -3.64 -6.87 -14.14
CA LEU A 1043 -2.69 -7.54 -15.03
C LEU A 1043 -3.35 -8.61 -15.89
N GLY A 1044 -4.36 -9.29 -15.32
CA GLY A 1044 -5.08 -10.36 -16.00
C GLY A 1044 -5.84 -9.95 -17.26
N TRP A 1045 -6.09 -8.66 -17.50
CA TRP A 1045 -6.67 -8.20 -18.76
C TRP A 1045 -5.73 -7.27 -19.55
N THR A 1046 -4.81 -6.55 -18.89
CA THR A 1046 -3.83 -5.71 -19.62
C THR A 1046 -2.86 -6.55 -20.43
N GLU A 1047 -2.34 -7.64 -19.86
CA GLU A 1047 -1.37 -8.54 -20.50
C GLU A 1047 -2.03 -9.44 -21.56
N MET A 1048 -3.35 -9.61 -21.46
CA MET A 1048 -4.15 -10.32 -22.45
C MET A 1048 -4.46 -9.45 -23.68
N LEU A 1049 -4.61 -8.13 -23.51
CA LEU A 1049 -4.91 -7.18 -24.58
C LEU A 1049 -3.67 -6.63 -25.29
N SER A 1050 -2.53 -6.62 -24.61
CA SER A 1050 -1.32 -5.96 -25.08
C SER A 1050 -0.04 -6.64 -24.62
N SER A 1051 1.00 -6.52 -25.45
CA SER A 1051 2.37 -6.76 -25.00
C SER A 1051 2.93 -5.51 -24.32
N ALA A 1052 3.70 -5.67 -23.26
CA ALA A 1052 4.42 -4.57 -22.63
C ALA A 1052 5.82 -4.40 -23.25
N THR A 1053 6.29 -3.16 -23.37
CA THR A 1053 7.67 -2.82 -23.75
C THR A 1053 8.28 -1.89 -22.70
N THR A 1054 9.40 -2.28 -22.09
CA THR A 1054 10.11 -1.40 -21.14
C THR A 1054 10.71 -0.18 -21.85
N ILE A 1055 10.43 1.02 -21.35
CA ILE A 1055 11.07 2.27 -21.81
C ILE A 1055 12.28 2.57 -20.91
N PRO A 1056 13.46 2.92 -21.46
CA PRO A 1056 14.59 3.33 -20.64
C PRO A 1056 14.30 4.60 -19.83
N THR A 1057 14.53 4.51 -18.53
CA THR A 1057 14.34 5.63 -17.60
C THR A 1057 15.50 5.75 -16.62
N TYR A 1058 15.72 6.98 -16.14
CA TYR A 1058 16.84 7.35 -15.30
C TYR A 1058 16.38 8.35 -14.23
N LEU A 1059 16.85 8.19 -13.00
CA LEU A 1059 16.56 9.16 -11.95
C LEU A 1059 17.58 10.30 -11.99
N ASN A 1060 17.10 11.53 -12.21
CA ASN A 1060 17.96 12.70 -12.36
C ASN A 1060 18.86 12.89 -11.14
N HIS A 1061 20.16 13.08 -11.38
CA HIS A 1061 21.23 13.21 -10.37
C HIS A 1061 21.44 12.00 -9.42
N ASP A 1062 20.71 10.89 -9.57
CA ASP A 1062 20.95 9.63 -8.84
C ASP A 1062 21.01 8.45 -9.83
N TRP A 1063 21.95 8.53 -10.78
CA TRP A 1063 22.08 7.62 -11.93
C TRP A 1063 22.34 6.16 -11.56
N GLY A 1064 22.71 5.85 -10.32
CA GLY A 1064 22.93 4.48 -9.84
C GLY A 1064 21.72 3.89 -9.12
N ARG A 1065 20.59 4.61 -9.05
CA ARG A 1065 19.37 4.17 -8.37
C ARG A 1065 18.49 3.35 -9.31
N ASP A 1066 17.98 2.23 -8.80
CA ASP A 1066 16.74 1.64 -9.30
C ASP A 1066 15.56 2.36 -8.63
N TRP A 1067 14.85 3.19 -9.39
CA TRP A 1067 13.64 3.87 -8.92
C TRP A 1067 12.38 3.06 -9.23
N GLY A 1068 12.49 2.07 -10.12
CA GLY A 1068 11.39 1.40 -10.80
C GLY A 1068 11.51 1.48 -12.32
N SER A 1069 10.41 1.18 -13.00
CA SER A 1069 10.35 1.11 -14.46
C SER A 1069 9.08 1.75 -15.02
N LEU A 1070 9.17 2.11 -16.30
CA LEU A 1070 8.06 2.58 -17.11
C LEU A 1070 7.91 1.59 -18.28
N GLU A 1071 6.70 1.07 -18.47
CA GLU A 1071 6.37 0.21 -19.59
C GLU A 1071 5.29 0.87 -20.45
N ARG A 1072 5.36 0.66 -21.76
CA ARG A 1072 4.32 1.01 -22.72
C ARG A 1072 3.54 -0.24 -23.10
N TYR A 1073 2.23 -0.13 -23.17
CA TYR A 1073 1.37 -1.19 -23.67
C TYR A 1073 1.16 -1.05 -25.18
N ASP A 1074 1.61 -2.06 -25.92
CA ASP A 1074 1.46 -2.20 -27.36
C ASP A 1074 0.31 -3.19 -27.63
N ARG A 1075 -0.87 -2.68 -28.01
CA ARG A 1075 -2.09 -3.49 -28.25
C ARG A 1075 -1.88 -4.51 -29.35
N HIS A 1076 -2.41 -5.73 -29.16
CA HIS A 1076 -2.40 -6.76 -30.22
C HIS A 1076 -3.30 -6.38 -31.40
N TYR A 1077 -4.41 -5.69 -31.13
CA TYR A 1077 -5.35 -5.16 -32.13
C TYR A 1077 -5.45 -3.63 -31.99
N PRO A 1078 -4.52 -2.85 -32.57
CA PRO A 1078 -4.44 -1.40 -32.36
C PRO A 1078 -5.65 -0.63 -32.90
N ASP A 1079 -6.34 -1.17 -33.90
CA ASP A 1079 -7.54 -0.55 -34.49
C ASP A 1079 -8.82 -0.86 -33.70
N ALA A 1080 -8.77 -1.76 -32.72
CA ALA A 1080 -9.94 -2.11 -31.91
C ALA A 1080 -10.40 -0.90 -31.07
N GLN A 1081 -11.70 -0.66 -31.08
CA GLN A 1081 -12.31 0.46 -30.37
C GLN A 1081 -13.02 -0.03 -29.10
N PRO A 1082 -13.13 0.80 -28.05
CA PRO A 1082 -13.98 0.46 -26.90
C PRO A 1082 -15.43 0.18 -27.34
N THR A 1083 -16.01 -0.90 -26.84
CA THR A 1083 -17.39 -1.28 -27.13
C THR A 1083 -18.40 -0.31 -26.52
N THR A 1084 -19.54 -0.12 -27.16
CA THR A 1084 -20.68 0.59 -26.60
C THR A 1084 -21.36 -0.28 -25.54
N VAL A 1085 -21.49 0.25 -24.33
CA VAL A 1085 -22.16 -0.41 -23.21
C VAL A 1085 -23.58 0.13 -23.09
N GLU A 1086 -24.58 -0.76 -23.24
CA GLU A 1086 -25.98 -0.43 -22.98
C GLU A 1086 -26.27 -0.50 -21.48
N THR A 1087 -26.94 0.52 -20.95
CA THR A 1087 -27.26 0.58 -19.51
C THR A 1087 -28.75 0.75 -19.28
N ARG A 1088 -29.27 0.07 -18.24
CA ARG A 1088 -30.63 0.25 -17.75
C ARG A 1088 -30.66 0.34 -16.23
N GLU A 1089 -31.50 1.21 -15.69
CA GLU A 1089 -31.74 1.27 -14.25
C GLU A 1089 -32.73 0.18 -13.82
N VAL A 1090 -32.36 -0.61 -12.81
CA VAL A 1090 -33.22 -1.66 -12.26
C VAL A 1090 -33.26 -1.55 -10.74
N THR A 1091 -34.45 -1.51 -10.17
CA THR A 1091 -34.60 -1.56 -8.70
C THR A 1091 -34.38 -2.99 -8.21
N ARG A 1092 -33.38 -3.18 -7.34
CA ARG A 1092 -33.04 -4.47 -6.71
C ARG A 1092 -33.33 -4.43 -5.21
N SER A 1093 -33.73 -5.56 -4.64
CA SER A 1093 -33.86 -5.70 -3.19
C SER A 1093 -32.48 -5.85 -2.55
N GLY A 1094 -32.34 -5.58 -1.25
CA GLY A 1094 -31.07 -5.77 -0.54
C GLY A 1094 -30.61 -7.24 -0.40
N PHE A 1095 -31.45 -8.19 -0.84
CA PHE A 1095 -31.16 -9.63 -0.87
C PHE A 1095 -30.93 -10.19 -2.28
N TRP A 1096 -31.12 -9.37 -3.32
CA TRP A 1096 -30.94 -9.83 -4.70
C TRP A 1096 -29.48 -10.20 -4.98
N SER A 1097 -29.27 -11.27 -5.73
CA SER A 1097 -27.97 -11.71 -6.25
C SER A 1097 -28.16 -12.33 -7.63
N PRO A 1098 -27.30 -12.02 -8.62
CA PRO A 1098 -27.32 -12.67 -9.93
C PRO A 1098 -26.57 -14.02 -9.94
N GLY A 1099 -26.12 -14.52 -8.78
CA GLY A 1099 -25.26 -15.70 -8.66
C GLY A 1099 -23.88 -15.36 -8.08
N THR A 1100 -23.06 -16.36 -7.87
CA THR A 1100 -21.68 -16.18 -7.39
C THR A 1100 -20.81 -15.55 -8.46
N MET A 1101 -19.92 -14.64 -8.04
CA MET A 1101 -18.80 -14.23 -8.88
C MET A 1101 -17.87 -15.43 -9.08
N ARG A 1102 -17.32 -15.55 -10.29
CA ARG A 1102 -16.29 -16.53 -10.58
C ARG A 1102 -15.02 -16.12 -9.84
N VAL A 1103 -14.57 -16.99 -8.97
CA VAL A 1103 -13.27 -16.89 -8.30
C VAL A 1103 -12.60 -18.25 -8.43
N TYR A 1104 -11.28 -18.26 -8.51
CA TYR A 1104 -10.53 -19.51 -8.55
C TYR A 1104 -10.69 -20.20 -7.18
N GLU A 1105 -11.43 -21.31 -7.12
CA GLU A 1105 -11.41 -22.24 -5.99
C GLU A 1105 -10.44 -23.37 -6.37
N PRO A 1106 -9.28 -23.50 -5.69
CA PRO A 1106 -8.27 -24.52 -5.97
C PRO A 1106 -8.77 -25.96 -5.90
#